data_AF-A0A354I1X8-F1
#
_entry.id   AF-A0A354I1X8-F1
#
_cell.length_a   1.000
_cell.length_b   1.000
_cell.length_c   1.000
_cell.angle_alpha   90.00
_cell.angle_beta   90.00
_cell.angle_gamma   90.00
#
_symmetry.space_group_name_H-M   'P 1'
#
loop_
_entity.id
_entity.type
_entity.pdbx_description
1 polymer ?
#
loop_
_entity_poly.entity_id
_entity_poly.type
_entity_poly.pdbx_seq_one_letter_code
_entity_poly.pdbx_strand_id
1 'polypeptide(L)'
;MKYRAVILLIAIAAAIPAMALNEKFFRKADEKVWTMNIPEFNPRTEIPDSVADGASAVVIADYLDIKVDREIQQSALKATGMTNRMTRDKIRRVMIKMFDQSAVERFTDFEFGDRESFHLKGMLPMLGIEKAWGAKVHKPDGTVIDVDIKDAFSIGDGEKGDDNRKFKIAVPGLSVGDVLEYYYYTEEWLEEFNLPSVNIDIAGSYPVLNLMVKGEFNPDLTIEYRSHNGAPLLYREINERGYNTFNLHIINIPAVNIGVFTSAKRQVPFISMNFLNNTSMIFRPRSARAGGLYGNLPAGTYYTDVANMLKATKYDNPIPGRAIKLVKDYQKTHTDLTDDQLAAVAWIAFNYAVITNDRHKIGDRLGAVMFCDMLKKLKIEYPDALGIGILTPRTDVPVNEIISWNDPDYVAVYGETIFSPPLLLNNQPGEPAGIYQGEMVAAFPALGDKIDPSKQPVIFNVKSLKHTGNSTVLSTDVTIEEDDRLRLSHNMKLYGAQKHNVAGITTPDEWIMRAEEFLEIPEGKRVKSTRRDPEGRQTEIKKAMFDWIENSMGTRPESIEKVEILSRGNMPGETAIEYNVDCVMDGLVSRFGNDYNVNIGRIFGRNPQLEGKDRERSFDAMLTVPVQDSYIVTLHIPDGYSVAPESIASLNSRVINLAGMFYSDAHLNETGDLVIQSRVQLKSNIVPLSHWSELLAVLDAAALFNDTSVILSKK
;
A
#
# COMPACT_ATOMS: atom_id res chain seq x y z
N MET A 1 -11.83 -2.74 -1.46
CA MET A 1 -10.99 -3.32 -2.55
C MET A 1 -11.18 -4.81 -2.76
N LYS A 2 -11.22 -5.67 -1.72
CA LYS A 2 -11.30 -7.14 -1.88
C LYS A 2 -12.58 -7.65 -2.59
N TYR A 3 -13.76 -7.06 -2.33
CA TYR A 3 -14.99 -7.40 -3.07
C TYR A 3 -14.91 -7.06 -4.57
N ARG A 4 -14.25 -5.96 -4.94
CA ARG A 4 -14.11 -5.51 -6.35
C ARG A 4 -13.27 -6.47 -7.20
N ALA A 5 -12.30 -7.17 -6.61
CA ALA A 5 -11.49 -8.17 -7.32
C ALA A 5 -12.30 -9.45 -7.67
N VAL A 6 -13.23 -9.86 -6.80
CA VAL A 6 -14.13 -11.01 -7.04
C VAL A 6 -15.21 -10.65 -8.09
N ILE A 7 -15.65 -9.39 -8.13
CA ILE A 7 -16.74 -8.90 -9.00
C ILE A 7 -16.28 -8.58 -10.44
N LEU A 8 -14.97 -8.34 -10.67
CA LEU A 8 -14.45 -7.85 -11.96
C LEU A 8 -14.56 -8.84 -13.13
N LEU A 9 -14.92 -10.11 -12.88
CA LEU A 9 -15.00 -11.14 -13.93
C LEU A 9 -16.33 -11.14 -14.72
N ILE A 10 -17.41 -10.45 -14.30
CA ILE A 10 -18.73 -10.56 -14.99
C ILE A 10 -19.57 -9.26 -15.08
N ALA A 11 -19.13 -8.09 -14.61
CA ALA A 11 -20.03 -6.93 -14.48
C ALA A 11 -19.80 -5.78 -15.50
N ILE A 12 -20.84 -5.43 -16.26
CA ILE A 12 -21.12 -4.04 -16.64
C ILE A 12 -21.94 -3.47 -15.47
N ALA A 13 -21.36 -2.53 -14.71
CA ALA A 13 -22.03 -1.88 -13.59
C ALA A 13 -23.02 -0.83 -14.10
N ALA A 14 -24.25 -0.86 -13.59
CA ALA A 14 -25.18 0.27 -13.68
C ALA A 14 -25.19 0.96 -12.31
N ALA A 15 -25.21 2.30 -12.31
CA ALA A 15 -25.25 3.11 -11.10
C ALA A 15 -26.50 2.80 -10.26
N ILE A 16 -26.32 2.63 -8.96
CA ILE A 16 -27.40 2.40 -7.99
C ILE A 16 -27.73 3.75 -7.32
N PRO A 17 -28.99 4.17 -7.23
CA PRO A 17 -29.35 5.41 -6.55
C PRO A 17 -29.09 5.35 -5.04
N ALA A 18 -28.73 6.51 -4.49
CA ALA A 18 -28.50 6.76 -3.06
C ALA A 18 -29.59 6.18 -2.15
N MET A 19 -29.21 5.54 -1.04
CA MET A 19 -30.14 5.16 0.04
C MET A 19 -29.82 5.88 1.34
N ALA A 20 -30.87 6.36 2.01
CA ALA A 20 -30.84 6.91 3.35
C ALA A 20 -30.45 5.87 4.41
N LEU A 21 -30.10 6.33 5.62
CA LEU A 21 -29.91 5.47 6.80
C LEU A 21 -31.10 4.51 6.95
N ASN A 22 -30.80 3.21 7.09
CA ASN A 22 -31.81 2.18 7.30
C ASN A 22 -32.17 2.09 8.78
N GLU A 23 -32.97 3.03 9.30
CA GLU A 23 -33.32 3.13 10.73
C GLU A 23 -33.80 1.81 11.34
N LYS A 24 -34.51 0.98 10.57
CA LYS A 24 -34.97 -0.35 11.01
C LYS A 24 -33.79 -1.29 11.30
N PHE A 25 -32.75 -1.26 10.48
CA PHE A 25 -31.54 -2.04 10.68
C PHE A 25 -30.73 -1.54 11.88
N PHE A 26 -30.63 -0.23 12.09
CA PHE A 26 -29.97 0.34 13.27
C PHE A 26 -30.69 -0.05 14.56
N ARG A 27 -32.03 0.05 14.61
CA ARG A 27 -32.80 -0.41 15.77
C ARG A 27 -32.61 -1.91 16.04
N LYS A 28 -32.59 -2.73 14.99
CA LYS A 28 -32.27 -4.17 15.12
C LYS A 28 -30.86 -4.37 15.70
N ALA A 29 -29.89 -3.56 15.27
CA ALA A 29 -28.52 -3.61 15.77
C ALA A 29 -28.44 -3.24 17.26
N ASP A 30 -29.10 -2.15 17.67
CA ASP A 30 -29.18 -1.70 19.06
C ASP A 30 -29.81 -2.78 19.95
N GLU A 31 -30.98 -3.29 19.55
CA GLU A 31 -31.68 -4.37 20.24
C GLU A 31 -30.80 -5.61 20.39
N LYS A 32 -30.03 -5.95 19.35
CA LYS A 32 -29.15 -7.12 19.36
C LYS A 32 -27.91 -6.94 20.23
N VAL A 33 -27.24 -5.79 20.15
CA VAL A 33 -25.94 -5.56 20.82
C VAL A 33 -26.14 -5.15 22.28
N TRP A 34 -27.06 -4.24 22.57
CA TRP A 34 -27.24 -3.71 23.93
C TRP A 34 -27.94 -4.67 24.89
N THR A 35 -28.61 -5.69 24.37
CA THR A 35 -29.18 -6.77 25.21
C THR A 35 -28.17 -7.87 25.53
N MET A 36 -26.96 -7.83 24.96
CA MET A 36 -25.91 -8.79 25.29
C MET A 36 -25.39 -8.55 26.71
N ASN A 37 -25.54 -9.57 27.54
CA ASN A 37 -24.96 -9.60 28.88
C ASN A 37 -23.53 -10.14 28.83
N ILE A 38 -22.55 -9.23 28.81
CA ILE A 38 -21.11 -9.55 28.83
C ILE A 38 -20.51 -8.83 30.05
N PRO A 39 -20.20 -9.54 31.15
CA PRO A 39 -19.77 -8.93 32.42
C PRO A 39 -18.57 -7.98 32.31
N GLU A 40 -17.67 -8.23 31.36
CA GLU A 40 -16.48 -7.44 31.10
C GLU A 40 -16.80 -6.04 30.53
N PHE A 41 -18.00 -5.82 29.97
CA PHE A 41 -18.47 -4.49 29.57
C PHE A 41 -19.01 -3.73 30.78
N ASN A 42 -18.08 -3.34 31.65
CA ASN A 42 -18.37 -2.57 32.86
C ASN A 42 -17.58 -1.25 32.85
N PRO A 43 -18.23 -0.08 32.74
CA PRO A 43 -17.55 1.22 32.71
C PRO A 43 -16.89 1.59 34.04
N ARG A 44 -17.18 0.86 35.12
CA ARG A 44 -16.57 1.02 36.45
C ARG A 44 -15.39 0.07 36.68
N THR A 45 -14.95 -0.67 35.67
CA THR A 45 -13.78 -1.56 35.80
C THR A 45 -12.56 -0.78 36.26
N GLU A 46 -11.95 -1.22 37.35
CA GLU A 46 -10.68 -0.67 37.82
C GLU A 46 -9.56 -1.03 36.84
N ILE A 47 -8.79 -0.02 36.45
CA ILE A 47 -7.66 -0.18 35.54
C ILE A 47 -6.39 -0.07 36.39
N PRO A 48 -5.55 -1.11 36.43
CA PRO A 48 -4.31 -1.06 37.20
C PRO A 48 -3.40 0.09 36.74
N ASP A 49 -2.74 0.76 37.68
CA ASP A 49 -1.80 1.85 37.36
C ASP A 49 -0.70 1.38 36.40
N SER A 50 -0.23 0.14 36.52
CA SER A 50 0.76 -0.45 35.60
C SER A 50 0.29 -0.62 34.17
N VAL A 51 -1.03 -0.59 33.92
CA VAL A 51 -1.63 -0.65 32.58
C VAL A 51 -1.99 0.76 32.08
N ALA A 52 -2.33 1.68 32.98
CA ALA A 52 -2.63 3.07 32.65
C ALA A 52 -1.39 3.94 32.43
N ASP A 53 -0.26 3.60 33.07
CA ASP A 53 0.97 4.39 33.00
C ASP A 53 1.47 4.55 31.55
N GLY A 54 1.67 5.80 31.13
CA GLY A 54 2.03 6.18 29.76
C GLY A 54 0.95 5.94 28.68
N ALA A 55 -0.21 5.37 29.01
CA ALA A 55 -1.27 5.07 28.07
C ALA A 55 -2.25 6.25 27.92
N SER A 56 -2.50 6.71 26.70
CA SER A 56 -3.51 7.74 26.42
C SER A 56 -4.95 7.24 26.60
N ALA A 57 -5.16 5.92 26.46
CA ALA A 57 -6.42 5.24 26.70
C ALA A 57 -6.19 3.75 26.99
N VAL A 58 -7.15 3.09 27.64
CA VAL A 58 -7.15 1.64 27.89
C VAL A 58 -8.47 1.06 27.42
N VAL A 59 -8.40 0.00 26.61
CA VAL A 59 -9.57 -0.76 26.21
C VAL A 59 -9.95 -1.70 27.36
N ILE A 60 -11.09 -1.46 27.99
CA ILE A 60 -11.64 -2.29 29.07
C ILE A 60 -12.08 -3.64 28.49
N ALA A 61 -12.77 -3.61 27.35
CA ALA A 61 -13.25 -4.80 26.65
C ALA A 61 -13.33 -4.57 25.14
N ASP A 62 -12.84 -5.54 24.35
CA ASP A 62 -13.07 -5.65 22.90
C ASP A 62 -13.68 -7.02 22.62
N TYR A 63 -14.91 -7.04 22.12
CA TYR A 63 -15.66 -8.24 21.82
C TYR A 63 -15.93 -8.33 20.33
N LEU A 64 -15.53 -9.45 19.73
CA LEU A 64 -15.75 -9.79 18.33
C LEU A 64 -16.53 -11.10 18.21
N ASP A 65 -17.75 -11.04 17.67
CA ASP A 65 -18.57 -12.21 17.32
C ASP A 65 -18.59 -12.37 15.80
N ILE A 66 -18.29 -13.56 15.30
CA ILE A 66 -18.32 -13.87 13.87
C ILE A 66 -19.15 -15.14 13.67
N LYS A 67 -20.34 -14.99 13.09
CA LYS A 67 -21.21 -16.11 12.73
C LYS A 67 -21.31 -16.22 11.23
N VAL A 68 -21.07 -17.40 10.69
CA VAL A 68 -21.16 -17.65 9.24
C VAL A 68 -22.03 -18.86 8.97
N ASP A 69 -23.06 -18.64 8.16
CA ASP A 69 -24.02 -19.66 7.78
C ASP A 69 -24.07 -19.86 6.26
N ARG A 70 -24.78 -20.90 5.85
CA ARG A 70 -25.07 -21.25 4.48
C ARG A 70 -26.57 -21.38 4.30
N GLU A 71 -27.08 -20.74 3.26
CA GLU A 71 -28.48 -20.83 2.86
C GLU A 71 -28.62 -21.31 1.42
N ILE A 72 -29.61 -22.16 1.15
CA ILE A 72 -30.03 -22.47 -0.22
C ILE A 72 -31.07 -21.43 -0.63
N GLN A 73 -30.81 -20.73 -1.74
CA GLN A 73 -31.65 -19.66 -2.24
C GLN A 73 -32.27 -20.03 -3.58
N GLN A 74 -33.54 -19.68 -3.78
CA GLN A 74 -34.15 -19.77 -5.10
C GLN A 74 -33.58 -18.67 -5.99
N SER A 75 -33.02 -19.06 -7.13
CA SER A 75 -32.29 -18.13 -7.97
C SER A 75 -32.34 -18.53 -9.44
N ALA A 76 -32.53 -17.53 -10.30
CA ALA A 76 -32.45 -17.68 -11.75
C ALA A 76 -31.01 -17.76 -12.27
N LEU A 77 -29.99 -17.73 -11.40
CA LEU A 77 -28.57 -17.80 -11.80
C LEU A 77 -28.23 -19.11 -12.53
N LYS A 78 -28.94 -20.19 -12.19
CA LYS A 78 -28.65 -21.55 -12.64
C LYS A 78 -29.89 -22.24 -13.18
N ALA A 79 -29.67 -23.19 -14.08
CA ALA A 79 -30.72 -24.06 -14.62
C ALA A 79 -31.40 -24.91 -13.53
N THR A 80 -30.73 -25.18 -12.40
CA THR A 80 -31.29 -25.89 -11.24
C THR A 80 -32.31 -25.06 -10.45
N GLY A 81 -32.38 -23.74 -10.67
CA GLY A 81 -33.24 -22.83 -9.90
C GLY A 81 -32.78 -22.57 -8.46
N MET A 82 -31.61 -23.08 -8.06
CA MET A 82 -31.09 -22.98 -6.69
C MET A 82 -29.62 -22.57 -6.67
N THR A 83 -29.27 -21.72 -5.72
CA THR A 83 -27.88 -21.30 -5.41
C THR A 83 -27.56 -21.46 -3.93
N ASN A 84 -26.28 -21.48 -3.60
CA ASN A 84 -25.74 -21.51 -2.24
C ASN A 84 -25.22 -20.13 -1.87
N ARG A 85 -25.87 -19.51 -0.90
CA ARG A 85 -25.50 -18.22 -0.31
C ARG A 85 -24.73 -18.45 0.98
N MET A 86 -23.59 -17.78 1.13
CA MET A 86 -22.98 -17.60 2.46
C MET A 86 -23.54 -16.34 3.10
N THR A 87 -23.85 -16.40 4.38
CA THR A 87 -24.25 -15.23 5.18
C THR A 87 -23.28 -15.06 6.34
N ARG A 88 -22.99 -13.82 6.73
CA ARG A 88 -22.20 -13.51 7.92
C ARG A 88 -22.88 -12.44 8.74
N ASP A 89 -22.98 -12.73 10.03
CA ASP A 89 -23.38 -11.81 11.07
C ASP A 89 -22.14 -11.53 11.93
N LYS A 90 -21.69 -10.28 11.96
CA LYS A 90 -20.46 -9.87 12.64
C LYS A 90 -20.72 -8.69 13.56
N ILE A 91 -20.35 -8.82 14.82
CA ILE A 91 -20.44 -7.75 15.82
C ILE A 91 -19.03 -7.46 16.35
N ARG A 92 -18.64 -6.20 16.40
CA ARG A 92 -17.52 -5.73 17.21
C ARG A 92 -18.04 -4.71 18.23
N ARG A 93 -17.93 -4.97 19.52
CA ARG A 93 -18.30 -4.04 20.61
C ARG A 93 -17.03 -3.70 21.38
N VAL A 94 -16.77 -2.43 21.65
CA VAL A 94 -15.55 -1.95 22.30
C VAL A 94 -15.93 -1.00 23.43
N MET A 95 -15.31 -1.14 24.59
CA MET A 95 -15.40 -0.22 25.72
C MET A 95 -14.01 0.29 26.07
N ILE A 96 -13.81 1.60 26.05
CA ILE A 96 -12.50 2.24 26.18
C ILE A 96 -12.56 3.45 27.12
N LYS A 97 -11.60 3.54 28.04
CA LYS A 97 -11.41 4.71 28.92
C LYS A 97 -10.33 5.61 28.37
N MET A 98 -10.59 6.92 28.29
CA MET A 98 -9.62 7.92 27.82
C MET A 98 -8.98 8.66 29.00
N PHE A 99 -7.66 8.84 28.94
CA PHE A 99 -6.87 9.48 30.00
C PHE A 99 -6.30 10.84 29.61
N ASP A 100 -6.24 11.16 28.32
CA ASP A 100 -5.75 12.44 27.83
C ASP A 100 -6.56 12.98 26.65
N GLN A 101 -6.26 14.22 26.28
CA GLN A 101 -6.95 14.93 25.19
C GLN A 101 -6.69 14.28 23.82
N SER A 102 -5.51 13.67 23.61
CA SER A 102 -5.18 13.02 22.35
C SER A 102 -6.08 11.81 22.07
N ALA A 103 -6.43 11.05 23.13
CA ALA A 103 -7.39 9.96 23.02
C ALA A 103 -8.81 10.49 22.78
N VAL A 104 -9.22 11.57 23.47
CA VAL A 104 -10.53 12.20 23.23
C VAL A 104 -10.67 12.60 21.76
N GLU A 105 -9.68 13.31 21.21
CA GLU A 105 -9.67 13.72 19.79
C GLU A 105 -9.76 12.52 18.84
N ARG A 106 -9.02 11.43 19.13
CA ARG A 106 -9.03 10.21 18.32
C ARG A 106 -10.39 9.52 18.25
N PHE A 107 -11.16 9.59 19.34
CA PHE A 107 -12.46 8.93 19.50
C PHE A 107 -13.65 9.90 19.44
N THR A 108 -13.43 11.15 19.01
CA THR A 108 -14.51 12.12 18.84
C THR A 108 -15.34 11.84 17.59
N ASP A 109 -14.70 11.37 16.51
CA ASP A 109 -15.35 11.19 15.21
C ASP A 109 -15.30 9.72 14.77
N PHE A 110 -16.44 9.22 14.28
CA PHE A 110 -16.54 7.88 13.69
C PHE A 110 -17.12 7.95 12.28
N GLU A 111 -16.60 7.08 11.41
CA GLU A 111 -17.17 6.81 10.10
C GLU A 111 -17.75 5.40 10.05
N PHE A 112 -18.90 5.24 9.38
CA PHE A 112 -19.57 3.96 9.20
C PHE A 112 -20.48 3.95 7.96
N GLY A 113 -21.09 2.81 7.66
CA GLY A 113 -22.29 2.75 6.82
C GLY A 113 -22.13 2.61 5.32
N ASP A 114 -21.09 1.91 4.82
CA ASP A 114 -21.16 1.41 3.44
C ASP A 114 -22.27 0.35 3.35
N ARG A 115 -23.40 0.71 2.73
CA ARG A 115 -24.34 -0.27 2.20
C ARG A 115 -23.88 -0.63 0.81
N GLU A 116 -23.47 -1.88 0.62
CA GLU A 116 -23.04 -2.38 -0.66
C GLU A 116 -24.03 -3.43 -1.15
N SER A 117 -24.44 -3.32 -2.40
CA SER A 117 -25.14 -4.40 -3.07
C SER A 117 -24.61 -4.56 -4.48
N PHE A 118 -24.48 -5.80 -4.92
CA PHE A 118 -24.08 -6.09 -6.29
C PHE A 118 -25.16 -6.94 -6.95
N HIS A 119 -25.57 -6.51 -8.15
CA HIS A 119 -26.52 -7.23 -8.97
C HIS A 119 -25.87 -7.65 -10.28
N LEU A 120 -25.87 -8.95 -10.58
CA LEU A 120 -25.42 -9.47 -11.85
C LEU A 120 -26.35 -9.01 -12.97
N LYS A 121 -25.78 -8.43 -14.04
CA LYS A 121 -26.52 -7.81 -15.15
C LYS A 121 -27.57 -6.78 -14.70
N GLY A 122 -27.33 -6.14 -13.55
CA GLY A 122 -28.24 -5.13 -12.99
C GLY A 122 -29.57 -5.66 -12.45
N MET A 123 -29.78 -6.98 -12.39
CA MET A 123 -31.07 -7.55 -11.98
C MET A 123 -30.95 -8.60 -10.86
N LEU A 124 -29.96 -9.48 -10.94
CA LEU A 124 -29.90 -10.63 -10.03
C LEU A 124 -29.02 -10.32 -8.81
N PRO A 125 -29.57 -10.29 -7.58
CA PRO A 125 -28.80 -9.94 -6.38
C PRO A 125 -27.73 -11.01 -6.11
N MET A 126 -26.48 -10.57 -5.97
CA MET A 126 -25.30 -11.43 -5.75
C MET A 126 -24.56 -11.13 -4.46
N LEU A 127 -24.62 -9.89 -3.97
CA LEU A 127 -24.04 -9.45 -2.70
C LEU A 127 -25.00 -8.48 -2.02
N GLY A 128 -25.07 -8.54 -0.70
CA GLY A 128 -25.64 -7.48 0.12
C GLY A 128 -24.85 -7.31 1.40
N ILE A 129 -24.60 -6.07 1.79
CA ILE A 129 -23.93 -5.70 3.04
C ILE A 129 -24.74 -4.58 3.69
N GLU A 130 -25.18 -4.80 4.92
CA GLU A 130 -25.78 -3.80 5.80
C GLU A 130 -24.86 -3.59 6.99
N LYS A 131 -24.56 -2.32 7.31
CA LYS A 131 -23.67 -1.94 8.43
C LYS A 131 -24.40 -0.97 9.35
N ALA A 132 -24.24 -1.17 10.65
CA ALA A 132 -24.73 -0.27 11.69
C ALA A 132 -23.62 0.05 12.67
N TRP A 133 -23.76 1.20 13.32
CA TRP A 133 -22.89 1.69 14.38
C TRP A 133 -23.76 2.32 15.46
N GLY A 134 -23.32 2.22 16.71
CA GLY A 134 -23.96 2.86 17.86
C GLY A 134 -22.97 3.04 18.99
N ALA A 135 -23.23 4.02 19.87
CA ALA A 135 -22.34 4.33 20.99
C ALA A 135 -23.06 4.91 22.20
N LYS A 136 -22.42 4.76 23.36
CA LYS A 136 -22.78 5.34 24.65
C LYS A 136 -21.54 5.94 25.31
N VAL A 137 -21.69 7.11 25.91
CA VAL A 137 -20.66 7.73 26.74
C VAL A 137 -21.05 7.56 28.21
N HIS A 138 -20.20 6.90 28.98
CA HIS A 138 -20.35 6.72 30.41
C HIS A 138 -19.49 7.75 31.15
N LYS A 139 -20.14 8.64 31.89
CA LYS A 139 -19.50 9.70 32.66
C LYS A 139 -19.01 9.20 34.02
N PRO A 140 -17.97 9.82 34.61
CA PRO A 140 -17.49 9.47 35.95
C PRO A 140 -18.56 9.56 37.05
N ASP A 141 -19.52 10.48 36.92
CA ASP A 141 -20.63 10.65 37.86
C ASP A 141 -21.72 9.57 37.73
N GLY A 142 -21.65 8.71 36.71
CA GLY A 142 -22.61 7.65 36.43
C GLY A 142 -23.68 8.00 35.39
N THR A 143 -23.67 9.22 34.86
CA THR A 143 -24.52 9.62 33.74
C THR A 143 -24.14 8.83 32.49
N VAL A 144 -25.13 8.35 31.74
CA VAL A 144 -24.94 7.68 30.44
C VAL A 144 -25.59 8.53 29.36
N ILE A 145 -24.84 8.84 28.30
CA ILE A 145 -25.31 9.60 27.14
C ILE A 145 -25.34 8.65 25.95
N ASP A 146 -26.53 8.37 25.42
CA ASP A 146 -26.69 7.64 24.17
C ASP A 146 -26.37 8.58 22.99
N VAL A 147 -25.57 8.11 22.02
CA VAL A 147 -25.28 8.86 20.80
C VAL A 147 -26.40 8.62 19.80
N ASP A 148 -27.18 9.66 19.45
CA ASP A 148 -28.29 9.53 18.50
C ASP A 148 -27.74 9.43 17.07
N ILE A 149 -27.99 8.29 16.42
CA ILE A 149 -27.54 8.03 15.06
C ILE A 149 -28.13 9.03 14.05
N LYS A 150 -29.22 9.72 14.39
CA LYS A 150 -29.81 10.79 13.57
C LYS A 150 -28.91 12.00 13.42
N ASP A 151 -27.93 12.18 14.31
CA ASP A 151 -26.92 13.23 14.21
C ASP A 151 -25.83 12.92 13.18
N ALA A 152 -25.83 11.70 12.62
CA ALA A 152 -24.91 11.34 11.55
C ALA A 152 -25.25 12.06 10.25
N PHE A 153 -24.22 12.52 9.54
CA PHE A 153 -24.36 13.14 8.23
C PHE A 153 -23.57 12.37 7.17
N SER A 154 -24.03 12.44 5.93
CA SER A 154 -23.38 11.74 4.81
C SER A 154 -22.11 12.49 4.38
N ILE A 155 -21.04 11.73 4.19
CA ILE A 155 -19.79 12.16 3.56
C ILE A 155 -19.60 11.38 2.25
N GLY A 156 -19.06 12.02 1.23
CA GLY A 156 -18.79 11.39 -0.07
C GLY A 156 -17.48 11.87 -0.66
N ASP A 157 -16.70 10.94 -1.19
CA ASP A 157 -15.48 11.25 -1.95
C ASP A 157 -15.88 11.85 -3.30
N GLY A 158 -15.47 13.09 -3.58
CA GLY A 158 -15.87 13.84 -4.76
C GLY A 158 -15.34 13.32 -6.11
N GLU A 159 -15.96 13.85 -7.18
CA GLU A 159 -15.71 13.76 -8.64
C GLU A 159 -16.25 12.57 -9.46
N LYS A 160 -16.58 11.41 -8.87
CA LYS A 160 -17.42 10.40 -9.55
C LYS A 160 -18.55 9.98 -8.63
N GLY A 161 -19.73 10.55 -8.89
CA GLY A 161 -20.92 10.37 -8.09
C GLY A 161 -21.25 8.90 -7.79
N ASP A 162 -21.70 8.71 -6.55
CA ASP A 162 -22.53 7.62 -6.01
C ASP A 162 -21.92 6.30 -5.50
N ASP A 163 -20.65 5.99 -5.71
CA ASP A 163 -20.22 4.61 -5.39
C ASP A 163 -19.81 4.33 -3.94
N ASN A 164 -19.54 5.33 -3.08
CA ASN A 164 -19.15 5.12 -1.67
C ASN A 164 -19.52 6.34 -0.79
N ARG A 165 -20.80 6.51 -0.44
CA ARG A 165 -21.18 7.44 0.64
C ARG A 165 -21.07 6.73 1.99
N LYS A 166 -20.27 7.28 2.89
CA LYS A 166 -20.22 6.89 4.31
C LYS A 166 -21.04 7.88 5.14
N PHE A 167 -21.31 7.52 6.38
CA PHE A 167 -21.81 8.43 7.39
C PHE A 167 -20.67 8.78 8.34
N LYS A 168 -20.59 10.06 8.70
CA LYS A 168 -19.76 10.55 9.78
C LYS A 168 -20.65 10.97 10.94
N ILE A 169 -20.25 10.62 12.16
CA ILE A 169 -20.92 11.05 13.39
C ILE A 169 -19.87 11.50 14.40
N ALA A 170 -20.14 12.61 15.06
CA ALA A 170 -19.37 13.07 16.21
C ALA A 170 -19.99 12.52 17.49
N VAL A 171 -19.17 12.16 18.46
CA VAL A 171 -19.59 11.75 19.81
C VAL A 171 -19.66 13.01 20.68
N PRO A 172 -20.86 13.54 20.98
CA PRO A 172 -21.00 14.82 21.64
C PRO A 172 -20.53 14.76 23.10
N GLY A 173 -19.80 15.79 23.52
CA GLY A 173 -19.43 16.00 24.92
C GLY A 173 -18.44 14.99 25.49
N LEU A 174 -17.67 14.29 24.66
CA LEU A 174 -16.59 13.40 25.09
C LEU A 174 -15.48 14.21 25.81
N SER A 175 -14.98 13.70 26.93
CA SER A 175 -13.99 14.38 27.77
C SER A 175 -13.02 13.40 28.42
N VAL A 176 -11.89 13.92 28.89
CA VAL A 176 -10.90 13.13 29.64
C VAL A 176 -11.54 12.50 30.87
N GLY A 177 -11.30 11.20 31.07
CA GLY A 177 -11.86 10.41 32.17
C GLY A 177 -13.16 9.68 31.82
N ASP A 178 -13.81 10.01 30.71
CA ASP A 178 -14.99 9.29 30.22
C ASP A 178 -14.64 7.86 29.76
N VAL A 179 -15.65 7.00 29.76
CA VAL A 179 -15.60 5.69 29.10
C VAL A 179 -16.53 5.72 27.89
N LEU A 180 -15.98 5.53 26.71
CA LEU A 180 -16.73 5.37 25.48
C LEU A 180 -17.00 3.89 25.24
N GLU A 181 -18.26 3.54 25.00
CA GLU A 181 -18.66 2.22 24.56
C GLU A 181 -19.32 2.32 23.19
N TYR A 182 -18.81 1.60 22.20
CA TYR A 182 -19.35 1.65 20.84
C TYR A 182 -19.36 0.26 20.19
N TYR A 183 -20.16 0.10 19.13
CA TYR A 183 -20.15 -1.11 18.34
C TYR A 183 -20.20 -0.85 16.84
N TYR A 184 -19.72 -1.83 16.08
CA TYR A 184 -20.00 -2.02 14.67
C TYR A 184 -20.75 -3.34 14.50
N TYR A 185 -21.84 -3.31 13.75
CA TYR A 185 -22.61 -4.49 13.37
C TYR A 185 -22.66 -4.60 11.85
N THR A 186 -22.43 -5.79 11.31
CA THR A 186 -22.49 -6.06 9.88
C THR A 186 -23.28 -7.34 9.63
N GLU A 187 -24.31 -7.24 8.79
CA GLU A 187 -24.91 -8.40 8.12
C GLU A 187 -24.48 -8.36 6.66
N GLU A 188 -23.88 -9.45 6.18
CA GLU A 188 -23.51 -9.57 4.78
C GLU A 188 -23.88 -10.93 4.23
N TRP A 189 -24.09 -10.99 2.92
CA TRP A 189 -24.30 -12.24 2.22
C TRP A 189 -23.73 -12.18 0.82
N LEU A 190 -23.30 -13.34 0.32
CA LEU A 190 -22.71 -13.49 -1.01
C LEU A 190 -23.17 -14.80 -1.65
N GLU A 191 -23.71 -14.71 -2.86
CA GLU A 191 -24.18 -15.84 -3.64
C GLU A 191 -23.01 -16.56 -4.32
N GLU A 192 -22.91 -17.88 -4.14
CA GLU A 192 -21.98 -18.78 -4.84
C GLU A 192 -20.48 -18.51 -4.68
N PHE A 193 -20.08 -17.48 -3.96
CA PHE A 193 -18.68 -17.12 -3.75
C PHE A 193 -18.31 -17.17 -2.26
N ASN A 194 -17.01 -17.01 -1.99
CA ASN A 194 -16.43 -16.96 -0.66
C ASN A 194 -16.61 -15.58 -0.05
N LEU A 195 -17.03 -15.51 1.21
CA LEU A 195 -16.98 -14.26 1.96
C LEU A 195 -15.51 -13.82 2.14
N PRO A 196 -15.20 -12.51 2.13
CA PRO A 196 -13.85 -12.05 2.36
C PRO A 196 -13.33 -12.41 3.75
N SER A 197 -12.02 -12.60 3.80
CA SER A 197 -11.30 -12.90 5.03
C SER A 197 -11.47 -11.81 6.10
N VAL A 198 -11.43 -12.23 7.36
CA VAL A 198 -11.41 -11.36 8.54
C VAL A 198 -10.04 -11.42 9.19
N ASN A 199 -9.50 -10.27 9.60
CA ASN A 199 -8.37 -10.20 10.51
C ASN A 199 -8.89 -9.94 11.92
N ILE A 200 -8.33 -10.66 12.89
CA ILE A 200 -8.58 -10.54 14.32
C ILE A 200 -7.27 -10.02 14.91
N ASP A 201 -7.21 -8.71 15.12
CA ASP A 201 -6.03 -8.07 15.68
C ASP A 201 -5.95 -8.42 17.18
N ILE A 202 -4.83 -8.98 17.62
CA ILE A 202 -4.65 -9.41 19.01
C ILE A 202 -4.09 -8.28 19.85
N ALA A 203 -3.21 -7.46 19.29
CA ALA A 203 -2.61 -6.31 19.95
C ALA A 203 -2.70 -5.05 19.07
N GLY A 204 -2.67 -3.88 19.71
CA GLY A 204 -2.75 -2.58 19.03
C GLY A 204 -2.11 -1.47 19.86
N SER A 205 -2.35 -0.22 19.47
CA SER A 205 -1.72 0.96 20.10
C SER A 205 -2.19 1.27 21.52
N TYR A 206 -3.25 0.61 21.99
CA TYR A 206 -3.76 0.73 23.35
C TYR A 206 -3.71 -0.63 24.04
N PRO A 207 -3.41 -0.66 25.35
CA PRO A 207 -3.53 -1.89 26.12
C PRO A 207 -5.00 -2.32 26.19
N VAL A 208 -5.22 -3.63 26.26
CA VAL A 208 -6.55 -4.25 26.29
C VAL A 208 -6.66 -5.15 27.51
N LEU A 209 -7.61 -4.85 28.41
CA LEU A 209 -7.85 -5.68 29.59
C LEU A 209 -8.53 -6.99 29.23
N ASN A 210 -9.51 -6.96 28.33
CA ASN A 210 -10.27 -8.13 27.89
C ASN A 210 -10.47 -8.13 26.37
N LEU A 211 -9.78 -9.00 25.64
CA LEU A 211 -10.12 -9.33 24.26
C LEU A 211 -10.90 -10.63 24.24
N MET A 212 -12.12 -10.60 23.69
CA MET A 212 -13.02 -11.75 23.60
C MET A 212 -13.43 -11.96 22.15
N VAL A 213 -13.17 -13.15 21.61
CA VAL A 213 -13.49 -13.48 20.22
C VAL A 213 -14.25 -14.79 20.17
N LYS A 214 -15.39 -14.77 19.47
CA LYS A 214 -16.24 -15.94 19.26
C LYS A 214 -16.45 -16.20 17.79
N GLY A 215 -16.38 -17.46 17.41
CA GLY A 215 -16.71 -17.94 16.07
C GLY A 215 -17.79 -19.02 16.14
N GLU A 216 -18.75 -18.96 15.23
CA GLU A 216 -19.74 -20.02 15.01
C GLU A 216 -20.00 -20.19 13.51
N PHE A 217 -19.74 -21.39 12.99
CA PHE A 217 -19.68 -21.64 11.56
C PHE A 217 -20.44 -22.90 11.18
N ASN A 218 -21.27 -22.81 10.14
CA ASN A 218 -22.03 -23.94 9.61
C ASN A 218 -21.09 -25.13 9.26
N PRO A 219 -21.48 -26.39 9.58
CA PRO A 219 -20.64 -27.57 9.38
C PRO A 219 -20.21 -27.82 7.92
N ASP A 220 -20.94 -27.29 6.93
CA ASP A 220 -20.64 -27.49 5.51
C ASP A 220 -19.53 -26.56 4.99
N LEU A 221 -19.22 -25.50 5.73
CA LEU A 221 -18.24 -24.48 5.34
C LEU A 221 -16.84 -24.87 5.82
N THR A 222 -15.82 -24.58 5.00
CA THR A 222 -14.42 -24.65 5.46
C THR A 222 -14.01 -23.26 5.93
N ILE A 223 -13.56 -23.21 7.19
CA ILE A 223 -12.93 -22.04 7.78
C ILE A 223 -11.45 -22.35 7.94
N GLU A 224 -10.63 -21.47 7.37
CA GLU A 224 -9.18 -21.57 7.49
C GLU A 224 -8.64 -20.35 8.19
N TYR A 225 -7.78 -20.55 9.16
CA TYR A 225 -7.13 -19.44 9.82
C TYR A 225 -5.63 -19.64 9.90
N ARG A 226 -4.90 -18.53 10.02
CA ARG A 226 -3.50 -18.53 10.41
C ARG A 226 -3.27 -17.52 11.52
N SER A 227 -2.58 -17.97 12.56
CA SER A 227 -2.06 -17.11 13.60
C SER A 227 -0.68 -16.59 13.19
N HIS A 228 -0.53 -15.28 13.07
CA HIS A 228 0.70 -14.61 12.67
C HIS A 228 1.40 -13.97 13.86
N ASN A 229 2.72 -13.81 13.77
CA ASN A 229 3.53 -13.00 14.68
C ASN A 229 3.32 -13.37 16.17
N GLY A 230 3.14 -14.65 16.47
CA GLY A 230 2.94 -15.14 17.84
C GLY A 230 1.51 -15.04 18.38
N ALA A 231 0.52 -14.71 17.54
CA ALA A 231 -0.89 -14.81 17.92
C ALA A 231 -1.27 -16.24 18.38
N PRO A 232 -2.23 -16.39 19.32
CA PRO A 232 -2.62 -17.70 19.83
C PRO A 232 -3.34 -18.54 18.77
N LEU A 233 -3.37 -19.86 18.99
CA LEU A 233 -4.19 -20.78 18.21
C LEU A 233 -5.66 -20.73 18.65
N LEU A 234 -6.56 -21.09 17.74
CA LEU A 234 -7.98 -21.25 18.02
C LEU A 234 -8.30 -22.72 18.25
N TYR A 235 -9.01 -23.00 19.34
CA TYR A 235 -9.46 -24.34 19.70
C TYR A 235 -10.88 -24.56 19.18
N ARG A 236 -11.03 -25.57 18.32
CA ARG A 236 -12.31 -25.95 17.72
C ARG A 236 -13.17 -26.73 18.70
N GLU A 237 -14.42 -26.33 18.82
CA GLU A 237 -15.50 -27.06 19.48
C GLU A 237 -16.65 -27.30 18.50
N ILE A 238 -17.55 -28.23 18.83
CA ILE A 238 -18.78 -28.48 18.07
C ILE A 238 -19.96 -28.25 19.01
N ASN A 239 -20.87 -27.36 18.64
CA ASN A 239 -22.07 -27.10 19.44
C ASN A 239 -23.17 -28.15 19.16
N GLU A 240 -24.29 -28.06 19.88
CA GLU A 240 -25.43 -28.99 19.76
C GLU A 240 -26.06 -29.02 18.35
N ARG A 241 -25.89 -27.95 17.57
CA ARG A 241 -26.36 -27.85 16.17
C ARG A 241 -25.37 -28.47 15.18
N GLY A 242 -24.23 -28.98 15.64
CA GLY A 242 -23.16 -29.50 14.80
C GLY A 242 -22.24 -28.41 14.22
N TYR A 243 -22.39 -27.15 14.62
CA TYR A 243 -21.58 -26.05 14.09
C TYR A 243 -20.19 -26.07 14.67
N ASN A 244 -19.21 -25.66 13.86
CA ASN A 244 -17.84 -25.44 14.31
C ASN A 244 -17.79 -24.13 15.08
N THR A 245 -17.24 -24.16 16.30
CA THR A 245 -17.15 -22.99 17.17
C THR A 245 -15.75 -22.83 17.74
N PHE A 246 -15.43 -21.63 18.19
CA PHE A 246 -14.30 -21.37 19.09
C PHE A 246 -14.62 -20.19 20.00
N ASN A 247 -13.98 -20.15 21.17
CA ASN A 247 -14.00 -19.02 22.09
C ASN A 247 -12.56 -18.69 22.49
N LEU A 248 -12.16 -17.43 22.32
CA LEU A 248 -10.87 -16.91 22.73
C LEU A 248 -11.10 -15.77 23.72
N HIS A 249 -10.48 -15.83 24.89
CA HIS A 249 -10.47 -14.75 25.87
C HIS A 249 -9.03 -14.53 26.31
N ILE A 250 -8.48 -13.37 25.99
CA ILE A 250 -7.14 -12.96 26.39
C ILE A 250 -7.29 -11.77 27.32
N ILE A 251 -6.57 -11.81 28.44
CA ILE A 251 -6.57 -10.75 29.44
C ILE A 251 -5.22 -10.04 29.46
N ASN A 252 -5.23 -8.75 29.79
CA ASN A 252 -4.04 -7.93 30.00
C ASN A 252 -3.06 -7.93 28.81
N ILE A 253 -3.57 -7.61 27.61
CA ILE A 253 -2.75 -7.44 26.42
C ILE A 253 -2.05 -6.09 26.49
N PRO A 254 -0.70 -6.04 26.42
CA PRO A 254 0.03 -4.78 26.42
C PRO A 254 -0.19 -4.01 25.11
N ALA A 255 -0.05 -2.68 25.17
CA ALA A 255 0.03 -1.86 23.98
C ALA A 255 1.29 -2.20 23.17
N VAL A 256 1.18 -2.01 21.86
CA VAL A 256 2.28 -2.13 20.92
C VAL A 256 2.45 -0.80 20.22
N ASN A 257 3.69 -0.32 20.14
CA ASN A 257 3.98 0.88 19.38
C ASN A 257 3.96 0.58 17.87
N ILE A 258 2.94 1.10 17.19
CA ILE A 258 2.75 0.98 15.74
C ILE A 258 3.01 2.36 15.12
N GLY A 259 4.28 2.70 14.96
CA GLY A 259 4.74 3.95 14.36
C GLY A 259 5.43 3.77 13.01
N VAL A 260 6.22 4.78 12.64
CA VAL A 260 7.02 4.78 11.40
C VAL A 260 7.93 3.53 11.32
N PHE A 261 8.11 2.97 10.12
CA PHE A 261 8.86 1.73 9.84
C PHE A 261 8.30 0.44 10.47
N THR A 262 7.11 0.44 11.07
CA THR A 262 6.46 -0.80 11.53
C THR A 262 5.66 -1.44 10.40
N SER A 263 5.94 -2.71 10.09
CA SER A 263 5.10 -3.51 9.18
C SER A 263 4.14 -4.35 10.02
N ALA A 264 2.92 -3.83 10.24
CA ALA A 264 1.97 -4.45 11.16
C ALA A 264 1.68 -5.92 10.81
N LYS A 265 1.56 -6.25 9.51
CA LYS A 265 1.33 -7.62 9.05
C LYS A 265 2.50 -8.58 9.27
N ARG A 266 3.72 -8.08 9.52
CA ARG A 266 4.92 -8.89 9.78
C ARG A 266 5.39 -8.89 11.23
N GLN A 267 4.85 -7.99 12.05
CA GLN A 267 5.39 -7.75 13.39
C GLN A 267 4.32 -7.78 14.48
N VAL A 268 3.09 -7.33 14.21
CA VAL A 268 2.03 -7.25 15.22
C VAL A 268 1.24 -8.57 15.25
N PRO A 269 0.92 -9.15 16.43
CA PRO A 269 0.12 -10.37 16.53
C PRO A 269 -1.32 -10.19 16.00
N PHE A 270 -1.73 -11.04 15.06
CA PHE A 270 -3.10 -11.11 14.55
C PHE A 270 -3.43 -12.50 13.99
N ILE A 271 -4.72 -12.79 13.85
CA ILE A 271 -5.22 -14.03 13.22
C ILE A 271 -5.96 -13.65 11.93
N SER A 272 -5.52 -14.20 10.80
CA SER A 272 -6.23 -14.12 9.53
C SER A 272 -7.21 -15.29 9.42
N MET A 273 -8.44 -15.06 8.96
CA MET A 273 -9.47 -16.09 8.83
C MET A 273 -10.19 -15.98 7.48
N ASN A 274 -10.16 -17.04 6.68
CA ASN A 274 -10.77 -17.17 5.36
C ASN A 274 -11.98 -18.12 5.42
N PHE A 275 -12.98 -17.84 4.58
CA PHE A 275 -14.27 -18.54 4.58
C PHE A 275 -14.52 -19.12 3.19
N LEU A 276 -14.47 -20.45 3.06
CA LEU A 276 -14.64 -21.13 1.79
C LEU A 276 -16.06 -21.71 1.65
N ASN A 277 -16.72 -21.31 0.57
CA ASN A 277 -17.98 -21.89 0.12
C ASN A 277 -17.73 -23.22 -0.61
N ASN A 278 -17.45 -24.29 0.12
CA ASN A 278 -17.26 -25.63 -0.47
C ASN A 278 -18.48 -26.16 -1.21
N THR A 279 -19.63 -25.53 -1.00
CA THR A 279 -20.89 -25.90 -1.63
C THR A 279 -21.17 -25.07 -2.88
N SER A 280 -20.31 -24.09 -3.21
CA SER A 280 -20.41 -23.35 -4.46
C SER A 280 -20.45 -24.31 -5.63
N MET A 281 -21.42 -24.10 -6.51
CA MET A 281 -21.51 -24.83 -7.78
C MET A 281 -21.07 -23.96 -8.97
N ILE A 282 -20.47 -22.79 -8.69
CA ILE A 282 -19.78 -21.96 -9.70
C ILE A 282 -18.29 -22.23 -9.67
N PHE A 283 -17.68 -22.12 -8.50
CA PHE A 283 -16.26 -22.36 -8.35
C PHE A 283 -15.94 -22.93 -6.97
N ARG A 284 -15.34 -24.13 -6.98
CA ARG A 284 -14.73 -24.76 -5.81
C ARG A 284 -13.32 -25.19 -6.18
N PRO A 285 -12.26 -24.77 -5.46
CA PRO A 285 -10.93 -25.29 -5.73
C PRO A 285 -10.96 -26.81 -5.54
N ARG A 286 -10.28 -27.57 -6.41
CA ARG A 286 -10.29 -29.06 -6.31
C ARG A 286 -9.71 -29.56 -4.99
N SER A 287 -8.86 -28.76 -4.38
CA SER A 287 -8.23 -28.95 -3.07
C SER A 287 -9.05 -28.36 -1.91
N ALA A 288 -10.26 -27.85 -2.17
CA ALA A 288 -11.19 -27.40 -1.13
C ALA A 288 -11.46 -28.53 -0.15
N ARG A 289 -11.09 -28.28 1.10
CA ARG A 289 -11.18 -29.22 2.21
C ARG A 289 -12.64 -29.51 2.55
N ALA A 290 -12.86 -30.51 3.41
CA ALA A 290 -14.18 -30.76 3.97
C ALA A 290 -14.56 -29.62 4.94
N GLY A 291 -15.86 -29.46 5.21
CA GLY A 291 -16.31 -28.46 6.18
C GLY A 291 -15.68 -28.68 7.56
N GLY A 292 -15.31 -27.59 8.22
CA GLY A 292 -14.50 -27.62 9.45
C GLY A 292 -13.71 -26.33 9.70
N LEU A 293 -13.01 -26.28 10.84
CA LEU A 293 -12.07 -25.22 11.21
C LEU A 293 -10.64 -25.75 11.15
N TYR A 294 -9.79 -25.12 10.33
CA TYR A 294 -8.41 -25.53 10.06
C TYR A 294 -7.44 -24.39 10.37
N GLY A 295 -6.52 -24.62 11.31
CA GLY A 295 -5.51 -23.64 11.69
C GLY A 295 -4.14 -23.93 11.08
N ASN A 296 -3.43 -22.88 10.68
CA ASN A 296 -2.01 -22.91 10.28
C ASN A 296 -1.66 -24.00 9.27
N LEU A 297 -2.46 -24.16 8.22
CA LEU A 297 -2.17 -25.13 7.16
C LEU A 297 -0.79 -24.87 6.53
N PRO A 298 -0.05 -25.90 6.10
CA PRO A 298 1.23 -25.69 5.41
C PRO A 298 1.07 -24.86 4.13
N ALA A 299 2.07 -24.03 3.82
CA ALA A 299 2.08 -23.20 2.60
C ALA A 299 1.78 -24.01 1.33
N GLY A 300 2.31 -25.24 1.25
CA GLY A 300 2.11 -26.13 0.12
C GLY A 300 0.64 -26.47 -0.18
N THR A 301 -0.25 -26.39 0.82
CA THR A 301 -1.70 -26.54 0.61
C THR A 301 -2.24 -25.40 -0.24
N TYR A 302 -1.86 -24.16 0.07
CA TYR A 302 -2.26 -22.98 -0.69
C TYR A 302 -1.59 -22.93 -2.06
N TYR A 303 -0.35 -23.41 -2.18
CA TYR A 303 0.31 -23.55 -3.48
C TYR A 303 -0.42 -24.54 -4.39
N THR A 304 -0.97 -25.63 -3.85
CA THR A 304 -1.83 -26.54 -4.61
C THR A 304 -3.15 -25.86 -5.02
N ASP A 305 -3.77 -25.05 -4.15
CA ASP A 305 -4.96 -24.26 -4.51
C ASP A 305 -4.65 -23.31 -5.69
N VAL A 306 -3.51 -22.59 -5.63
CA VAL A 306 -3.01 -21.72 -6.70
C VAL A 306 -2.74 -22.50 -7.99
N ALA A 307 -2.05 -23.64 -7.91
CA ALA A 307 -1.77 -24.47 -9.09
C ALA A 307 -3.06 -24.95 -9.78
N ASN A 308 -4.08 -25.34 -9.01
CA ASN A 308 -5.40 -25.69 -9.55
C ASN A 308 -6.07 -24.49 -10.24
N MET A 309 -5.96 -23.30 -9.65
CA MET A 309 -6.48 -22.06 -10.25
C MET A 309 -5.79 -21.72 -11.56
N LEU A 310 -4.46 -21.76 -11.59
CA LEU A 310 -3.67 -21.48 -12.78
C LEU A 310 -3.94 -22.51 -13.88
N LYS A 311 -4.07 -23.80 -13.53
CA LYS A 311 -4.45 -24.86 -14.46
C LYS A 311 -5.80 -24.61 -15.13
N ALA A 312 -6.78 -24.15 -14.36
CA ALA A 312 -8.12 -23.84 -14.84
C ALA A 312 -8.20 -22.50 -15.60
N THR A 313 -7.19 -21.64 -15.49
CA THR A 313 -7.19 -20.32 -16.13
C THR A 313 -7.02 -20.46 -17.63
N LYS A 314 -8.05 -20.04 -18.37
CA LYS A 314 -8.04 -19.93 -19.82
C LYS A 314 -8.30 -18.49 -20.22
N TYR A 315 -7.81 -18.11 -21.39
CA TYR A 315 -8.06 -16.78 -21.94
C TYR A 315 -8.39 -16.89 -23.43
N ASP A 316 -9.36 -16.10 -23.86
CA ASP A 316 -9.64 -15.81 -25.27
C ASP A 316 -9.54 -14.29 -25.44
N ASN A 317 -8.35 -13.83 -25.82
CA ASN A 317 -8.04 -12.41 -25.89
C ASN A 317 -7.03 -12.15 -27.02
N PRO A 318 -7.26 -11.11 -27.86
CA PRO A 318 -6.37 -10.80 -28.97
C PRO A 318 -5.01 -10.19 -28.55
N ILE A 319 -4.84 -9.77 -27.29
CA ILE A 319 -3.65 -9.05 -26.82
C ILE A 319 -2.35 -9.81 -27.09
N PRO A 320 -2.18 -11.08 -26.68
CA PRO A 320 -0.94 -11.81 -26.97
C PRO A 320 -0.63 -11.89 -28.46
N GLY A 321 -1.63 -12.11 -29.31
CA GLY A 321 -1.44 -12.14 -30.77
C GLY A 321 -1.01 -10.80 -31.35
N ARG A 322 -1.61 -9.69 -30.88
CA ARG A 322 -1.22 -8.33 -31.26
C ARG A 322 0.21 -8.02 -30.83
N ALA A 323 0.58 -8.34 -29.59
CA ALA A 323 1.90 -8.11 -29.05
C ALA A 323 2.98 -8.94 -29.78
N ILE A 324 2.74 -10.23 -30.05
CA ILE A 324 3.66 -11.07 -30.86
C ILE A 324 3.94 -10.46 -32.22
N LYS A 325 2.91 -9.90 -32.87
CA LYS A 325 3.09 -9.24 -34.17
C LYS A 325 4.03 -8.03 -34.06
N LEU A 326 3.89 -7.20 -33.03
CA LEU A 326 4.77 -6.07 -32.79
C LEU A 326 6.22 -6.51 -32.55
N VAL A 327 6.43 -7.54 -31.74
CA VAL A 327 7.76 -8.12 -31.50
C VAL A 327 8.38 -8.62 -32.82
N LYS A 328 7.63 -9.37 -33.63
CA LYS A 328 8.11 -9.89 -34.92
C LYS A 328 8.39 -8.79 -35.94
N ASP A 329 7.63 -7.69 -35.90
CA ASP A 329 7.90 -6.52 -36.75
C ASP A 329 9.21 -5.84 -36.32
N TYR A 330 9.44 -5.66 -35.02
CA TYR A 330 10.70 -5.12 -34.47
C TYR A 330 11.93 -5.99 -34.80
N GLN A 331 11.79 -7.31 -34.76
CA GLN A 331 12.86 -8.25 -35.12
C GLN A 331 13.30 -8.19 -36.59
N LYS A 332 12.54 -7.54 -37.49
CA LYS A 332 12.94 -7.38 -38.90
C LYS A 332 14.15 -6.46 -39.05
N THR A 333 14.29 -5.48 -38.17
CA THR A 333 15.40 -4.51 -38.12
C THR A 333 16.39 -4.82 -37.00
N HIS A 334 16.03 -5.71 -36.06
CA HIS A 334 16.83 -6.10 -34.89
C HIS A 334 16.96 -7.63 -34.78
N THR A 335 17.82 -8.23 -35.60
CA THR A 335 17.93 -9.71 -35.71
C THR A 335 18.76 -10.38 -34.61
N ASP A 336 19.64 -9.63 -33.95
CA ASP A 336 20.68 -10.18 -33.06
C ASP A 336 20.38 -9.95 -31.56
N LEU A 337 19.09 -9.90 -31.21
CA LEU A 337 18.65 -9.72 -29.82
C LEU A 337 18.88 -10.99 -29.00
N THR A 338 19.40 -10.83 -27.78
CA THR A 338 19.40 -11.92 -26.79
C THR A 338 17.98 -12.21 -26.31
N ASP A 339 17.75 -13.39 -25.72
CA ASP A 339 16.45 -13.72 -25.14
C ASP A 339 16.01 -12.74 -24.05
N ASP A 340 16.94 -12.22 -23.23
CA ASP A 340 16.66 -11.17 -22.24
C ASP A 340 16.18 -9.87 -22.90
N GLN A 341 16.87 -9.43 -23.95
CA GLN A 341 16.49 -8.23 -24.71
C GLN A 341 15.13 -8.43 -25.39
N LEU A 342 14.90 -9.62 -25.95
CA LEU A 342 13.64 -9.95 -26.59
C LEU A 342 12.48 -10.05 -25.58
N ALA A 343 12.72 -10.55 -24.37
CA ALA A 343 11.74 -10.54 -23.28
C ALA A 343 11.39 -9.10 -22.84
N ALA A 344 12.37 -8.20 -22.80
CA ALA A 344 12.13 -6.79 -22.52
C ALA A 344 11.29 -6.11 -23.61
N VAL A 345 11.61 -6.34 -24.89
CA VAL A 345 10.81 -5.87 -26.04
C VAL A 345 9.40 -6.44 -25.97
N ALA A 346 9.28 -7.73 -25.67
CA ALA A 346 8.01 -8.41 -25.52
C ALA A 346 7.15 -7.78 -24.40
N TRP A 347 7.74 -7.38 -23.27
CA TRP A 347 7.03 -6.70 -22.19
C TRP A 347 6.46 -5.35 -22.62
N ILE A 348 7.22 -4.55 -23.37
CA ILE A 348 6.75 -3.29 -23.94
C ILE A 348 5.60 -3.54 -24.92
N ALA A 349 5.76 -4.48 -25.85
CA ALA A 349 4.72 -4.85 -26.83
C ALA A 349 3.44 -5.37 -26.16
N PHE A 350 3.58 -6.18 -25.11
CA PHE A 350 2.46 -6.70 -24.33
C PHE A 350 1.69 -5.56 -23.67
N ASN A 351 2.35 -4.69 -22.91
CA ASN A 351 1.67 -3.61 -22.20
C ASN A 351 1.12 -2.54 -23.16
N TYR A 352 1.79 -2.26 -24.27
CA TYR A 352 1.22 -1.45 -25.34
C TYR A 352 -0.07 -2.06 -25.88
N ALA A 353 -0.09 -3.37 -26.15
CA ALA A 353 -1.30 -4.06 -26.58
C ALA A 353 -2.40 -4.07 -25.49
N VAL A 354 -2.05 -4.14 -24.20
CA VAL A 354 -3.01 -4.05 -23.08
C VAL A 354 -3.62 -2.66 -22.99
N ILE A 355 -2.80 -1.61 -22.95
CA ILE A 355 -3.25 -0.24 -22.73
C ILE A 355 -4.04 0.29 -23.92
N THR A 356 -3.66 -0.10 -25.14
CA THR A 356 -4.35 0.30 -26.40
C THR A 356 -5.49 -0.64 -26.77
N ASN A 357 -5.95 -1.48 -25.84
CA ASN A 357 -7.10 -2.33 -26.03
C ASN A 357 -8.27 -1.78 -25.21
N ASP A 358 -9.24 -1.16 -25.88
CA ASP A 358 -10.46 -0.56 -25.30
C ASP A 358 -11.41 -1.56 -24.60
N ARG A 359 -10.97 -2.81 -24.40
CA ARG A 359 -11.77 -3.91 -23.85
C ARG A 359 -11.13 -4.43 -22.57
N HIS A 360 -11.58 -3.91 -21.44
CA HIS A 360 -11.36 -4.40 -20.06
C HIS A 360 -9.95 -4.21 -19.47
N LYS A 361 -9.90 -3.98 -18.16
CA LYS A 361 -8.67 -4.05 -17.36
C LYS A 361 -8.25 -5.52 -17.19
N ILE A 362 -6.99 -5.84 -17.44
CA ILE A 362 -6.43 -7.17 -17.19
C ILE A 362 -5.88 -7.22 -15.77
N GLY A 363 -6.38 -8.16 -14.97
CA GLY A 363 -5.81 -8.46 -13.66
C GLY A 363 -4.43 -9.14 -13.79
N ASP A 364 -3.61 -8.96 -12.77
CA ASP A 364 -2.26 -9.52 -12.60
C ASP A 364 -2.15 -11.00 -13.03
N ARG A 365 -3.01 -11.89 -12.52
CA ARG A 365 -3.00 -13.34 -12.82
C ARG A 365 -3.18 -13.62 -14.30
N LEU A 366 -4.19 -12.98 -14.91
CA LEU A 366 -4.48 -13.18 -16.32
C LEU A 366 -3.37 -12.56 -17.18
N GLY A 367 -2.83 -11.40 -16.77
CA GLY A 367 -1.72 -10.73 -17.42
C GLY A 367 -0.45 -11.59 -17.42
N ALA A 368 -0.11 -12.20 -16.28
CA ALA A 368 1.04 -13.09 -16.14
C ALA A 368 0.90 -14.32 -17.05
N VAL A 369 -0.28 -14.96 -17.06
CA VAL A 369 -0.58 -16.11 -17.93
C VAL A 369 -0.44 -15.74 -19.41
N MET A 370 -1.04 -14.62 -19.82
CA MET A 370 -0.96 -14.13 -21.19
C MET A 370 0.49 -13.83 -21.61
N PHE A 371 1.25 -13.16 -20.74
CA PHE A 371 2.63 -12.78 -21.02
C PHE A 371 3.55 -14.01 -21.11
N CYS A 372 3.48 -14.95 -20.17
CA CYS A 372 4.27 -16.18 -20.24
C CYS A 372 3.93 -17.05 -21.47
N ASP A 373 2.65 -17.16 -21.83
CA ASP A 373 2.25 -17.87 -23.04
C ASP A 373 2.78 -17.18 -24.31
N MET A 374 2.81 -15.84 -24.30
CA MET A 374 3.41 -15.05 -25.35
C MET A 374 4.91 -15.32 -25.50
N LEU A 375 5.68 -15.34 -24.39
CA LEU A 375 7.12 -15.67 -24.41
C LEU A 375 7.37 -17.06 -25.01
N LYS A 376 6.56 -18.07 -24.63
CA LYS A 376 6.65 -19.43 -25.21
C LYS A 376 6.39 -19.45 -26.71
N LYS A 377 5.39 -18.69 -27.19
CA LYS A 377 5.07 -18.57 -28.63
C LYS A 377 6.16 -17.85 -29.43
N LEU A 378 6.91 -16.96 -28.78
CA LEU A 378 8.09 -16.30 -29.34
C LEU A 378 9.34 -17.18 -29.31
N LYS A 379 9.25 -18.39 -28.74
CA LYS A 379 10.38 -19.31 -28.52
C LYS A 379 11.49 -18.70 -27.65
N ILE A 380 11.11 -17.83 -26.73
CA ILE A 380 12.00 -17.33 -25.68
C ILE A 380 12.03 -18.41 -24.62
N GLU A 381 13.18 -19.08 -24.49
CA GLU A 381 13.29 -20.29 -23.67
C GLU A 381 14.05 -19.99 -22.37
N TYR A 382 13.43 -20.36 -21.26
CA TYR A 382 14.13 -20.55 -20.00
C TYR A 382 13.56 -21.83 -19.37
N PRO A 383 14.05 -23.02 -19.81
CA PRO A 383 13.57 -24.28 -19.30
C PRO A 383 13.58 -24.29 -17.77
N ASP A 384 12.52 -24.81 -17.14
CA ASP A 384 12.34 -24.90 -15.68
C ASP A 384 12.19 -23.58 -14.90
N ALA A 385 12.34 -22.41 -15.52
CA ALA A 385 12.12 -21.11 -14.87
C ALA A 385 11.34 -20.08 -15.71
N LEU A 386 10.63 -20.52 -16.76
CA LEU A 386 9.55 -19.76 -17.40
C LEU A 386 8.17 -20.22 -16.87
N GLY A 387 7.53 -19.38 -16.07
CA GLY A 387 6.31 -19.74 -15.36
C GLY A 387 5.57 -18.58 -14.73
N ILE A 388 4.57 -18.92 -13.91
CA ILE A 388 3.81 -17.93 -13.14
C ILE A 388 4.32 -17.93 -11.71
N GLY A 389 4.74 -16.78 -11.21
CA GLY A 389 5.11 -16.56 -9.82
C GLY A 389 3.93 -16.02 -9.03
N ILE A 390 3.89 -16.36 -7.74
CA ILE A 390 3.12 -15.61 -6.74
C ILE A 390 4.08 -15.03 -5.71
N LEU A 391 3.76 -13.84 -5.22
CA LEU A 391 4.47 -13.16 -4.14
C LEU A 391 3.52 -12.20 -3.42
N THR A 392 4.02 -11.58 -2.37
CA THR A 392 3.31 -10.64 -1.52
C THR A 392 4.22 -9.45 -1.24
N PRO A 393 3.70 -8.22 -1.15
CA PRO A 393 4.53 -7.06 -0.86
C PRO A 393 5.09 -7.11 0.56
N ARG A 394 6.20 -6.39 0.80
CA ARG A 394 6.86 -6.27 2.12
C ARG A 394 5.94 -5.77 3.26
N THR A 395 4.85 -5.12 2.89
CA THR A 395 3.83 -4.59 3.81
C THR A 395 2.75 -5.61 4.20
N ASP A 396 2.76 -6.80 3.61
CA ASP A 396 1.84 -7.90 3.92
C ASP A 396 2.60 -9.14 4.45
N VAL A 397 1.85 -10.16 4.85
CA VAL A 397 2.40 -11.46 5.29
C VAL A 397 3.25 -12.08 4.17
N PRO A 398 4.35 -12.77 4.50
CA PRO A 398 5.14 -13.50 3.52
C PRO A 398 4.30 -14.51 2.70
N VAL A 399 4.71 -14.79 1.45
CA VAL A 399 3.93 -15.65 0.53
C VAL A 399 3.72 -17.08 1.05
N ASN A 400 4.62 -17.58 1.91
CA ASN A 400 4.50 -18.87 2.57
C ASN A 400 3.56 -18.85 3.81
N GLU A 401 3.00 -17.68 4.14
CA GLU A 401 2.03 -17.48 5.21
C GLU A 401 0.64 -17.09 4.72
N ILE A 402 0.39 -17.05 3.41
CA ILE A 402 -0.94 -16.80 2.86
C ILE A 402 -1.97 -17.82 3.36
N ILE A 403 -3.25 -17.45 3.33
CA ILE A 403 -4.38 -18.32 3.70
C ILE A 403 -5.41 -18.48 2.58
N SER A 404 -5.11 -17.96 1.40
CA SER A 404 -5.95 -18.03 0.21
C SER A 404 -5.11 -17.93 -1.04
N TRP A 405 -5.55 -18.61 -2.11
CA TRP A 405 -4.96 -18.45 -3.45
C TRP A 405 -5.17 -17.05 -4.03
N ASN A 406 -6.08 -16.25 -3.45
CA ASN A 406 -6.38 -14.89 -3.87
C ASN A 406 -5.69 -13.81 -2.99
N ASP A 407 -4.89 -14.22 -2.01
CA ASP A 407 -4.09 -13.28 -1.21
C ASP A 407 -2.86 -12.72 -1.96
N PRO A 408 -2.09 -13.50 -2.74
CA PRO A 408 -0.86 -13.00 -3.35
C PRO A 408 -1.09 -12.26 -4.67
N ASP A 409 -0.10 -11.46 -5.05
CA ASP A 409 0.03 -10.90 -6.40
C ASP A 409 0.63 -11.93 -7.35
N TYR A 410 0.19 -11.92 -8.61
CA TYR A 410 0.66 -12.83 -9.64
C TYR A 410 1.60 -12.13 -10.64
N VAL A 411 2.75 -12.75 -10.89
CA VAL A 411 3.78 -12.22 -11.80
C VAL A 411 4.17 -13.25 -12.83
N ALA A 412 4.69 -12.79 -13.97
CA ALA A 412 5.39 -13.67 -14.89
C ALA A 412 6.85 -13.81 -14.46
N VAL A 413 7.35 -15.04 -14.42
CA VAL A 413 8.73 -15.36 -14.05
C VAL A 413 9.48 -15.81 -15.30
N TYR A 414 10.66 -15.22 -15.52
CA TYR A 414 11.60 -15.61 -16.56
C TYR A 414 13.01 -15.59 -15.95
N GLY A 415 13.58 -16.77 -15.73
CA GLY A 415 14.79 -16.91 -14.92
C GLY A 415 14.54 -16.43 -13.50
N GLU A 416 15.37 -15.51 -13.01
CA GLU A 416 15.18 -14.83 -11.71
C GLU A 416 14.44 -13.48 -11.83
N THR A 417 14.06 -13.08 -13.06
CA THR A 417 13.39 -11.81 -13.33
C THR A 417 11.88 -11.97 -13.21
N ILE A 418 11.24 -10.99 -12.57
CA ILE A 418 9.79 -10.91 -12.48
C ILE A 418 9.26 -9.78 -13.37
N PHE A 419 8.15 -10.04 -14.05
CA PHE A 419 7.37 -9.04 -14.75
C PHE A 419 6.01 -8.96 -14.08
N SER A 420 5.64 -7.77 -13.59
CA SER A 420 4.47 -7.57 -12.72
C SER A 420 3.38 -6.79 -13.46
N PRO A 421 2.30 -7.42 -13.94
CA PRO A 421 1.11 -6.73 -14.40
C PRO A 421 0.25 -6.32 -13.19
N PRO A 422 -0.44 -5.15 -13.22
CA PRO A 422 -0.46 -4.17 -14.31
C PRO A 422 0.85 -3.37 -14.40
N LEU A 423 1.10 -2.79 -15.58
CA LEU A 423 2.29 -1.98 -15.87
C LEU A 423 2.52 -0.89 -14.81
N LEU A 424 3.76 -0.80 -14.35
CA LEU A 424 4.30 0.36 -13.63
C LEU A 424 4.90 1.34 -14.64
N LEU A 425 4.30 2.52 -14.79
CA LEU A 425 4.64 3.50 -15.85
C LEU A 425 6.05 4.06 -15.78
N ASN A 426 6.72 3.93 -14.63
CA ASN A 426 8.05 4.49 -14.36
C ASN A 426 9.11 3.39 -14.18
N ASN A 427 8.79 2.12 -14.46
CA ASN A 427 9.73 1.01 -14.32
C ASN A 427 10.11 0.47 -15.69
N GLN A 428 11.36 0.04 -15.81
CA GLN A 428 11.82 -0.71 -16.97
C GLN A 428 11.24 -2.13 -16.96
N PRO A 429 11.22 -2.82 -18.13
CA PRO A 429 10.93 -4.25 -18.16
C PRO A 429 11.81 -5.05 -17.19
N GLY A 430 11.19 -5.84 -16.32
CA GLY A 430 11.90 -6.68 -15.35
C GLY A 430 12.44 -5.95 -14.11
N GLU A 431 12.27 -4.64 -14.00
CA GLU A 431 12.67 -3.88 -12.81
C GLU A 431 11.68 -4.13 -11.64
N PRO A 432 12.10 -4.78 -10.54
CA PRO A 432 11.21 -5.08 -9.44
C PRO A 432 10.84 -3.81 -8.68
N ALA A 433 9.55 -3.60 -8.42
CA ALA A 433 9.08 -2.56 -7.51
C ALA A 433 9.73 -2.72 -6.14
N GLY A 434 10.02 -1.60 -5.45
CA GLY A 434 10.71 -1.61 -4.16
C GLY A 434 10.03 -2.53 -3.12
N ILE A 435 8.71 -2.60 -3.13
CA ILE A 435 7.91 -3.43 -2.23
C ILE A 435 8.12 -4.95 -2.41
N TYR A 436 8.65 -5.38 -3.57
CA TYR A 436 8.92 -6.78 -3.89
C TYR A 436 10.40 -7.13 -3.82
N GLN A 437 11.32 -6.15 -3.82
CA GLN A 437 12.76 -6.43 -3.78
C GLN A 437 13.11 -7.26 -2.54
N GLY A 438 13.73 -8.43 -2.74
CA GLY A 438 14.10 -9.38 -1.69
C GLY A 438 12.96 -10.27 -1.17
N GLU A 439 11.72 -10.09 -1.64
CA GLU A 439 10.58 -10.91 -1.24
C GLU A 439 10.63 -12.31 -1.84
N MET A 440 10.03 -13.28 -1.15
CA MET A 440 9.95 -14.66 -1.61
C MET A 440 8.94 -14.78 -2.76
N VAL A 441 9.31 -15.53 -3.79
CA VAL A 441 8.45 -15.92 -4.91
C VAL A 441 8.25 -17.43 -4.88
N ALA A 442 7.01 -17.87 -5.10
CA ALA A 442 6.70 -19.25 -5.40
C ALA A 442 6.30 -19.38 -6.88
N ALA A 443 7.17 -19.97 -7.70
CA ALA A 443 7.04 -20.05 -9.15
C ALA A 443 6.58 -21.42 -9.66
N PHE A 444 5.59 -21.41 -10.55
CA PHE A 444 5.03 -22.58 -11.20
C PHE A 444 5.53 -22.64 -12.66
N PRO A 445 6.52 -23.49 -12.99
CA PRO A 445 7.21 -23.51 -14.30
C PRO A 445 6.39 -24.22 -15.41
N ALA A 446 5.08 -23.99 -15.44
CA ALA A 446 4.16 -24.55 -16.41
C ALA A 446 2.96 -23.60 -16.64
N LEU A 447 2.21 -23.81 -17.73
CA LEU A 447 1.02 -23.03 -18.05
C LEU A 447 -0.16 -23.95 -18.39
N GLY A 448 -1.37 -23.49 -18.06
CA GLY A 448 -2.63 -24.17 -18.38
C GLY A 448 -2.62 -25.64 -17.95
N ASP A 449 -3.10 -26.53 -18.83
CA ASP A 449 -3.28 -27.95 -18.53
C ASP A 449 -1.98 -28.70 -18.16
N LYS A 450 -0.80 -28.14 -18.52
CA LYS A 450 0.52 -28.69 -18.17
C LYS A 450 0.92 -28.44 -16.71
N ILE A 451 0.22 -27.55 -16.01
CA ILE A 451 0.42 -27.36 -14.57
C ILE A 451 -0.02 -28.64 -13.85
N ASP A 452 0.86 -29.14 -12.99
CA ASP A 452 0.63 -30.31 -12.14
C ASP A 452 0.41 -29.84 -10.69
N PRO A 453 -0.84 -29.82 -10.19
CA PRO A 453 -1.14 -29.38 -8.83
C PRO A 453 -0.52 -30.23 -7.71
N SER A 454 0.02 -31.42 -8.04
CA SER A 454 0.73 -32.26 -7.08
C SER A 454 2.18 -31.82 -6.85
N LYS A 455 2.73 -30.99 -7.75
CA LYS A 455 4.11 -30.47 -7.64
C LYS A 455 4.11 -29.15 -6.89
N GLN A 456 5.06 -29.03 -5.96
CA GLN A 456 5.33 -27.78 -5.25
C GLN A 456 6.04 -26.79 -6.19
N PRO A 457 5.82 -25.47 -6.00
CA PRO A 457 6.48 -24.43 -6.78
C PRO A 457 7.98 -24.36 -6.47
N VAL A 458 8.76 -23.82 -7.40
CA VAL A 458 10.15 -23.43 -7.19
C VAL A 458 10.18 -22.16 -6.35
N ILE A 459 10.98 -22.15 -5.29
CA ILE A 459 11.09 -21.01 -4.38
C ILE A 459 12.42 -20.28 -4.61
N PHE A 460 12.36 -18.96 -4.76
CA PHE A 460 13.52 -18.07 -4.78
C PHE A 460 13.12 -16.67 -4.29
N ASN A 461 14.08 -15.75 -4.17
CA ASN A 461 13.81 -14.37 -3.78
C ASN A 461 13.93 -13.44 -4.99
N VAL A 462 13.03 -12.47 -5.09
CA VAL A 462 13.17 -11.37 -6.05
C VAL A 462 14.51 -10.68 -5.82
N LYS A 463 15.23 -10.39 -6.91
CA LYS A 463 16.50 -9.66 -6.86
C LYS A 463 16.35 -8.36 -6.05
N SER A 464 17.15 -8.24 -5.00
CA SER A 464 17.26 -7.01 -4.21
C SER A 464 18.35 -6.12 -4.78
N LEU A 465 18.06 -4.82 -4.91
CA LEU A 465 19.10 -3.85 -5.22
C LEU A 465 19.81 -3.42 -3.92
N LYS A 466 21.09 -3.08 -4.03
CA LYS A 466 21.81 -2.36 -2.96
C LYS A 466 21.31 -0.92 -2.90
N HIS A 467 21.65 -0.20 -1.83
CA HIS A 467 21.33 1.23 -1.67
C HIS A 467 21.72 2.08 -2.89
N THR A 468 22.83 1.78 -3.59
CA THR A 468 23.23 2.49 -4.81
C THR A 468 22.28 2.27 -6.00
N GLY A 469 21.58 1.13 -6.05
CA GLY A 469 20.59 0.85 -7.09
C GLY A 469 19.20 1.44 -6.80
N ASN A 470 18.96 1.86 -5.55
CA ASN A 470 17.75 2.59 -5.12
C ASN A 470 18.17 3.99 -4.66
N SER A 471 18.58 4.83 -5.59
CA SER A 471 19.26 6.08 -5.27
C SER A 471 18.67 7.32 -5.93
N THR A 472 18.86 8.45 -5.25
CA THR A 472 18.62 9.80 -5.76
C THR A 472 19.96 10.49 -5.95
N VAL A 473 20.16 11.14 -7.10
CA VAL A 473 21.30 12.01 -7.36
C VAL A 473 20.78 13.37 -7.79
N LEU A 474 21.05 14.40 -7.00
CA LEU A 474 20.66 15.78 -7.27
C LEU A 474 21.90 16.67 -7.35
N SER A 475 22.08 17.37 -8.48
CA SER A 475 23.00 18.49 -8.59
C SER A 475 22.19 19.78 -8.66
N THR A 476 22.58 20.83 -7.93
CA THR A 476 21.89 22.11 -7.95
C THR A 476 22.87 23.27 -8.01
N ASP A 477 22.68 24.15 -8.99
CA ASP A 477 23.34 25.46 -9.03
C ASP A 477 22.41 26.51 -8.40
N VAL A 478 22.95 27.34 -7.52
CA VAL A 478 22.22 28.31 -6.70
C VAL A 478 22.80 29.70 -6.94
N THR A 479 21.94 30.65 -7.30
CA THR A 479 22.30 32.07 -7.45
C THR A 479 21.38 32.93 -6.58
N ILE A 480 21.95 33.92 -5.90
CA ILE A 480 21.19 34.94 -5.17
C ILE A 480 20.85 36.07 -6.15
N GLU A 481 19.56 36.35 -6.33
CA GLU A 481 19.06 37.46 -7.14
C GLU A 481 19.19 38.81 -6.38
N GLU A 482 19.10 39.92 -7.10
CA GLU A 482 19.24 41.26 -6.51
C GLU A 482 18.16 41.60 -5.46
N ASP A 483 17.00 40.93 -5.56
CA ASP A 483 15.87 41.05 -4.63
C ASP A 483 15.87 39.99 -3.53
N ASP A 484 17.04 39.40 -3.25
CA ASP A 484 17.30 38.40 -2.21
C ASP A 484 16.62 37.04 -2.45
N ARG A 485 16.03 36.78 -3.61
CA ARG A 485 15.51 35.44 -3.94
C ARG A 485 16.61 34.49 -4.38
N LEU A 486 16.36 33.18 -4.29
CA LEU A 486 17.26 32.18 -4.84
C LEU A 486 16.73 31.65 -6.17
N ARG A 487 17.57 31.68 -7.19
CA ARG A 487 17.37 30.91 -8.42
C ARG A 487 18.09 29.58 -8.29
N LEU A 488 17.36 28.48 -8.47
CA LEU A 488 17.85 27.11 -8.43
C LEU A 488 17.75 26.47 -9.80
N SER A 489 18.82 25.80 -10.24
CA SER A 489 18.85 24.93 -11.42
C SER A 489 19.17 23.51 -10.98
N HIS A 490 18.13 22.67 -10.87
CA HIS A 490 18.24 21.29 -10.44
C HIS A 490 18.48 20.35 -11.62
N ASN A 491 19.43 19.41 -11.50
CA ASN A 491 19.58 18.22 -12.34
C ASN A 491 19.36 16.98 -11.46
N MET A 492 18.31 16.22 -11.75
CA MET A 492 17.87 15.09 -10.94
C MET A 492 18.00 13.77 -11.69
N LYS A 493 18.47 12.73 -10.99
CA LYS A 493 18.40 11.33 -11.41
C LYS A 493 17.84 10.44 -10.31
N LEU A 494 16.88 9.58 -10.66
CA LEU A 494 16.22 8.65 -9.73
C LEU A 494 16.32 7.22 -10.26
N TYR A 495 16.86 6.32 -9.43
CA TYR A 495 17.11 4.91 -9.75
C TYR A 495 16.27 3.98 -8.87
N GLY A 496 15.91 2.82 -9.43
CA GLY A 496 15.21 1.77 -8.69
C GLY A 496 13.94 2.27 -8.03
N ALA A 497 13.78 1.95 -6.75
CA ALA A 497 12.60 2.34 -5.98
C ALA A 497 12.42 3.87 -5.82
N GLN A 498 13.48 4.68 -5.97
CA GLN A 498 13.37 6.14 -5.85
C GLN A 498 12.55 6.77 -6.99
N LYS A 499 12.37 6.07 -8.11
CA LYS A 499 11.49 6.48 -9.21
C LYS A 499 10.02 6.64 -8.77
N HIS A 500 9.61 6.00 -7.68
CA HIS A 500 8.25 6.11 -7.14
C HIS A 500 7.99 7.42 -6.39
N ASN A 501 9.03 8.17 -6.01
CA ASN A 501 8.88 9.45 -5.32
C ASN A 501 8.37 10.58 -6.23
N VAL A 502 8.36 10.35 -7.55
CA VAL A 502 7.96 11.33 -8.57
C VAL A 502 6.77 10.83 -9.39
N ALA A 503 5.66 10.58 -8.69
CA ALA A 503 4.40 10.19 -9.31
C ALA A 503 3.91 11.27 -10.29
N GLY A 504 3.28 10.85 -11.40
CA GLY A 504 2.68 11.77 -12.36
C GLY A 504 3.62 12.37 -13.41
N ILE A 505 4.93 12.05 -13.37
CA ILE A 505 5.84 12.41 -14.46
C ILE A 505 5.41 11.77 -15.77
N THR A 506 4.99 10.49 -15.77
CA THR A 506 4.57 9.77 -16.98
C THR A 506 3.10 9.37 -16.93
N THR A 507 2.34 9.77 -17.94
CA THR A 507 0.96 9.36 -18.19
C THR A 507 0.90 8.10 -19.08
N PRO A 508 -0.24 7.38 -19.11
CA PRO A 508 -0.44 6.28 -20.06
C PRO A 508 -0.21 6.71 -21.52
N ASP A 509 -0.69 7.89 -21.93
CA ASP A 509 -0.52 8.38 -23.31
C ASP A 509 0.95 8.67 -23.65
N GLU A 510 1.71 9.27 -22.72
CA GLU A 510 3.15 9.49 -22.89
C GLU A 510 3.93 8.15 -22.93
N TRP A 511 3.54 7.19 -22.11
CA TRP A 511 4.14 5.84 -22.13
C TRP A 511 3.84 5.14 -23.47
N ILE A 512 2.61 5.23 -23.98
CA ILE A 512 2.23 4.70 -25.31
C ILE A 512 3.12 5.32 -26.40
N MET A 513 3.31 6.64 -26.42
CA MET A 513 4.16 7.31 -27.41
C MET A 513 5.60 6.80 -27.34
N ARG A 514 6.15 6.68 -26.14
CA ARG A 514 7.51 6.15 -25.94
C ARG A 514 7.62 4.69 -26.38
N ALA A 515 6.59 3.87 -26.11
CA ALA A 515 6.52 2.49 -26.59
C ALA A 515 6.40 2.41 -28.13
N GLU A 516 5.66 3.31 -28.77
CA GLU A 516 5.56 3.39 -30.25
C GLU A 516 6.88 3.77 -30.90
N GLU A 517 7.61 4.70 -30.29
CA GLU A 517 8.96 5.10 -30.73
C GLU A 517 9.94 3.94 -30.53
N PHE A 518 9.95 3.31 -29.35
CA PHE A 518 10.82 2.17 -29.05
C PHE A 518 10.56 0.97 -29.97
N LEU A 519 9.29 0.62 -30.21
CA LEU A 519 8.90 -0.51 -31.07
C LEU A 519 8.94 -0.18 -32.57
N GLU A 520 9.41 1.02 -32.95
CA GLU A 520 9.47 1.51 -34.33
C GLU A 520 8.13 1.41 -35.09
N ILE A 521 7.01 1.66 -34.39
CA ILE A 521 5.68 1.56 -34.99
C ILE A 521 5.52 2.67 -36.05
N PRO A 522 5.18 2.32 -37.32
CA PRO A 522 4.99 3.33 -38.36
C PRO A 522 3.92 4.36 -37.99
N GLU A 523 4.16 5.63 -38.30
CA GLU A 523 3.31 6.76 -37.89
C GLU A 523 1.82 6.54 -38.18
N GLY A 524 1.47 6.02 -39.37
CA GLY A 524 0.09 5.72 -39.76
C GLY A 524 -0.61 4.61 -38.97
N LYS A 525 0.13 3.86 -38.12
CA LYS A 525 -0.39 2.80 -37.24
C LYS A 525 -0.37 3.17 -35.76
N ARG A 526 0.18 4.33 -35.41
CA ARG A 526 0.23 4.83 -34.03
C ARG A 526 -1.17 5.24 -33.55
N VAL A 527 -1.42 5.10 -32.26
CA VAL A 527 -2.66 5.49 -31.62
C VAL A 527 -2.81 7.00 -31.68
N LYS A 528 -3.90 7.44 -32.31
CA LYS A 528 -4.31 8.85 -32.27
C LYS A 528 -5.03 9.11 -30.95
N SER A 529 -4.32 9.67 -29.97
CA SER A 529 -4.98 10.09 -28.74
C SER A 529 -5.80 11.35 -28.99
N THR A 530 -7.08 11.28 -28.64
CA THR A 530 -8.01 12.42 -28.59
C THR A 530 -7.98 13.14 -27.23
N ARG A 531 -7.16 12.65 -26.28
CA ARG A 531 -7.01 13.18 -24.92
C ARG A 531 -5.77 14.04 -24.75
N ARG A 532 -5.02 14.29 -25.82
CA ARG A 532 -3.81 15.11 -25.80
C ARG A 532 -4.17 16.58 -25.71
N ASP A 533 -3.97 17.15 -24.53
CA ASP A 533 -3.87 18.58 -24.30
C ASP A 533 -2.42 18.91 -23.91
N PRO A 534 -1.54 19.27 -24.88
CA PRO A 534 -0.14 19.55 -24.57
C PRO A 534 0.04 20.71 -23.59
N GLU A 535 -0.80 21.75 -23.67
CA GLU A 535 -0.73 22.92 -22.79
C GLU A 535 -1.19 22.57 -21.37
N GLY A 536 -2.33 21.88 -21.25
CA GLY A 536 -2.79 21.31 -19.98
C GLY A 536 -1.75 20.37 -19.37
N ARG A 537 -1.09 19.55 -20.19
CA ARG A 537 -0.05 18.63 -19.72
C ARG A 537 1.19 19.35 -19.18
N GLN A 538 1.65 20.40 -19.84
CA GLN A 538 2.75 21.22 -19.31
C GLN A 538 2.37 21.86 -17.98
N THR A 539 1.12 22.30 -17.84
CA THR A 539 0.59 22.84 -16.58
C THR A 539 0.56 21.79 -15.47
N GLU A 540 0.14 20.55 -15.78
CA GLU A 540 0.17 19.42 -14.83
C GLU A 540 1.59 19.09 -14.38
N ILE A 541 2.55 19.02 -15.31
CA ILE A 541 3.96 18.74 -14.99
C ILE A 541 4.52 19.85 -14.10
N LYS A 542 4.30 21.12 -14.46
CA LYS A 542 4.72 22.25 -13.63
C LYS A 542 4.12 22.17 -12.23
N LYS A 543 2.81 21.89 -12.11
CA LYS A 543 2.14 21.70 -10.82
C LYS A 543 2.75 20.56 -10.01
N ALA A 544 2.99 19.40 -10.64
CA ALA A 544 3.64 18.27 -9.98
C ALA A 544 5.04 18.63 -9.48
N MET A 545 5.79 19.45 -10.23
CA MET A 545 7.10 19.95 -9.80
C MET A 545 7.01 20.98 -8.67
N PHE A 546 6.03 21.89 -8.67
CA PHE A 546 5.76 22.77 -7.53
C PHE A 546 5.54 21.96 -6.25
N ASP A 547 4.63 20.99 -6.31
CA ASP A 547 4.25 20.18 -5.16
C ASP A 547 5.41 19.27 -4.71
N TRP A 548 6.21 18.75 -5.65
CA TRP A 548 7.40 17.96 -5.32
C TRP A 548 8.48 18.81 -4.64
N ILE A 549 8.79 20.01 -5.14
CA ILE A 549 9.77 20.92 -4.51
C ILE A 549 9.29 21.38 -3.14
N GLU A 550 8.01 21.73 -3.00
CA GLU A 550 7.44 22.11 -1.71
C GLU A 550 7.56 20.99 -0.68
N ASN A 551 7.20 19.76 -1.07
CA ASN A 551 7.30 18.61 -0.18
C ASN A 551 8.76 18.26 0.12
N SER A 552 9.66 18.36 -0.86
CA SER A 552 11.06 18.00 -0.71
C SER A 552 11.82 19.06 0.09
N MET A 553 11.68 20.35 -0.15
CA MET A 553 12.42 21.41 0.56
C MET A 553 11.67 21.95 1.79
N GLY A 554 10.37 21.68 1.90
CA GLY A 554 9.49 22.24 2.95
C GLY A 554 9.15 23.72 2.74
N THR A 555 9.45 24.28 1.56
CA THR A 555 9.15 25.66 1.15
C THR A 555 8.63 25.63 -0.28
N ARG A 556 7.52 26.29 -0.55
CA ARG A 556 6.94 26.32 -1.89
C ARG A 556 7.74 27.28 -2.79
N PRO A 557 8.13 26.87 -4.02
CA PRO A 557 8.75 27.80 -4.95
C PRO A 557 7.77 28.91 -5.33
N GLU A 558 8.28 30.11 -5.59
CA GLU A 558 7.50 31.23 -6.13
C GLU A 558 7.11 30.92 -7.58
N SER A 559 8.06 30.43 -8.36
CA SER A 559 7.86 30.06 -9.76
C SER A 559 8.64 28.81 -10.17
N ILE A 560 8.10 28.11 -11.17
CA ILE A 560 8.80 27.08 -11.94
C ILE A 560 8.99 27.62 -13.36
N GLU A 561 10.22 28.06 -13.64
CA GLU A 561 10.58 28.68 -14.91
C GLU A 561 10.68 27.63 -16.02
N LYS A 562 11.38 26.54 -15.73
CA LYS A 562 11.65 25.47 -16.69
C LYS A 562 11.47 24.09 -16.06
N VAL A 563 10.89 23.18 -16.82
CA VAL A 563 10.92 21.73 -16.54
C VAL A 563 11.30 21.02 -17.84
N GLU A 564 12.31 20.17 -17.79
CA GLU A 564 12.78 19.40 -18.93
C GLU A 564 12.97 17.94 -18.51
N ILE A 565 12.12 17.05 -19.03
CA ILE A 565 12.23 15.61 -18.79
C ILE A 565 13.20 15.03 -19.82
N LEU A 566 14.37 14.57 -19.37
CA LEU A 566 15.42 13.99 -20.21
C LEU A 566 15.21 12.49 -20.41
N SER A 567 14.76 11.79 -19.37
CA SER A 567 14.46 10.35 -19.39
C SER A 567 13.31 10.03 -18.44
N ARG A 568 12.46 9.08 -18.84
CA ARG A 568 11.34 8.58 -18.02
C ARG A 568 11.68 7.27 -17.32
N GLY A 569 12.85 6.70 -17.59
CA GLY A 569 13.36 5.55 -16.87
C GLY A 569 12.57 4.26 -17.11
N ASN A 570 11.83 4.15 -18.21
CA ASN A 570 10.78 3.14 -18.39
C ASN A 570 10.86 2.33 -19.68
N MET A 571 11.79 2.67 -20.58
CA MET A 571 12.14 1.85 -21.75
C MET A 571 13.41 1.04 -21.50
N PRO A 572 13.65 -0.06 -22.26
CA PRO A 572 14.92 -0.79 -22.20
C PRO A 572 16.14 0.13 -22.35
N GLY A 573 17.07 0.06 -21.39
CA GLY A 573 18.28 0.89 -21.35
C GLY A 573 18.17 2.19 -20.53
N GLU A 574 16.97 2.73 -20.34
CA GLU A 574 16.72 3.92 -19.49
C GLU A 574 16.71 3.59 -17.97
N THR A 575 17.88 3.45 -17.35
CA THR A 575 17.95 2.99 -15.94
C THR A 575 17.43 4.00 -14.90
N ALA A 576 17.33 5.28 -15.27
CA ALA A 576 16.89 6.37 -14.39
C ALA A 576 15.79 7.23 -15.01
N ILE A 577 14.94 7.78 -14.14
CA ILE A 577 14.23 9.02 -14.46
C ILE A 577 15.24 10.15 -14.37
N GLU A 578 15.30 11.01 -15.38
CA GLU A 578 16.19 12.16 -15.43
C GLU A 578 15.42 13.41 -15.84
N TYR A 579 15.59 14.51 -15.10
CA TYR A 579 14.97 15.79 -15.46
C TYR A 579 15.77 16.98 -14.93
N ASN A 580 15.58 18.13 -15.58
CA ASN A 580 16.03 19.43 -15.11
C ASN A 580 14.84 20.28 -14.66
N VAL A 581 14.99 21.04 -13.58
CA VAL A 581 14.00 22.04 -13.14
C VAL A 581 14.69 23.32 -12.72
N ASP A 582 14.26 24.43 -13.31
CA ASP A 582 14.66 25.77 -12.90
C ASP A 582 13.51 26.41 -12.12
N CYS A 583 13.80 26.88 -10.90
CA CYS A 583 12.80 27.50 -10.04
C CYS A 583 13.36 28.70 -9.29
N VAL A 584 12.45 29.55 -8.81
CA VAL A 584 12.76 30.69 -7.94
C VAL A 584 12.15 30.43 -6.57
N MET A 585 12.96 30.58 -5.53
CA MET A 585 12.58 30.42 -4.13
C MET A 585 12.63 31.76 -3.43
N ASP A 586 11.57 32.07 -2.68
CA ASP A 586 11.52 33.18 -1.75
C ASP A 586 11.63 32.66 -0.29
N GLY A 587 12.02 33.53 0.63
CA GLY A 587 12.08 33.23 2.07
C GLY A 587 13.27 32.39 2.54
N LEU A 588 14.18 31.99 1.64
CA LEU A 588 15.41 31.26 1.98
C LEU A 588 16.62 32.15 2.22
N VAL A 589 16.52 33.46 1.93
CA VAL A 589 17.55 34.44 2.23
C VAL A 589 16.99 35.47 3.19
N SER A 590 17.81 35.83 4.18
CA SER A 590 17.55 36.96 5.08
C SER A 590 18.80 37.84 5.13
N ARG A 591 18.64 39.12 5.49
CA ARG A 591 19.77 40.04 5.65
C ARG A 591 20.03 40.39 7.10
N PHE A 592 21.31 40.44 7.48
CA PHE A 592 21.77 41.02 8.74
C PHE A 592 22.67 42.22 8.44
N GLY A 593 22.06 43.41 8.31
CA GLY A 593 22.76 44.58 7.77
C GLY A 593 23.06 44.38 6.28
N ASN A 594 24.34 44.37 5.91
CA ASN A 594 24.78 44.15 4.54
C ASN A 594 25.05 42.68 4.20
N ASP A 595 25.01 41.78 5.19
CA ASP A 595 25.38 40.39 5.01
C ASP A 595 24.15 39.55 4.64
N TYR A 596 24.36 38.54 3.79
CA TYR A 596 23.34 37.53 3.48
C TYR A 596 23.42 36.39 4.50
N ASN A 597 22.25 35.89 4.89
CA ASN A 597 22.07 34.63 5.57
C ASN A 597 21.17 33.73 4.71
N VAL A 598 21.77 32.72 4.10
CA VAL A 598 21.13 31.83 3.12
C VAL A 598 20.87 30.48 3.78
N ASN A 599 19.61 30.07 3.93
CA ASN A 599 19.24 28.74 4.42
C ASN A 599 19.47 27.69 3.33
N ILE A 600 20.72 27.24 3.23
CA ILE A 600 21.15 26.28 2.21
C ILE A 600 20.70 24.86 2.53
N GLY A 601 20.51 24.53 3.81
CA GLY A 601 20.14 23.19 4.29
C GLY A 601 18.85 22.67 3.65
N ARG A 602 17.89 23.56 3.41
CA ARG A 602 16.59 23.21 2.77
C ARG A 602 16.73 22.67 1.34
N ILE A 603 17.79 23.02 0.61
CA ILE A 603 18.04 22.54 -0.77
C ILE A 603 18.38 21.05 -0.80
N PHE A 604 18.91 20.50 0.29
CA PHE A 604 19.26 19.09 0.44
C PHE A 604 18.05 18.20 0.76
N GLY A 605 16.86 18.78 0.78
CA GLY A 605 15.61 18.12 1.12
C GLY A 605 15.28 18.21 2.61
N ARG A 606 14.05 17.79 2.94
CA ARG A 606 13.45 17.80 4.26
C ARG A 606 13.59 16.38 4.80
N ASN A 607 14.61 16.19 5.62
CA ASN A 607 14.77 14.97 6.39
C ASN A 607 13.90 15.09 7.65
N PRO A 608 12.77 14.36 7.78
CA PRO A 608 11.91 14.51 8.95
C PRO A 608 12.63 14.00 10.20
N GLN A 609 12.55 14.76 11.28
CA GLN A 609 12.94 14.28 12.60
C GLN A 609 11.81 13.40 13.16
N LEU A 610 12.16 12.22 13.66
CA LEU A 610 11.21 11.41 14.40
C LEU A 610 11.02 12.00 15.81
N GLU A 611 9.77 12.19 16.22
CA GLU A 611 9.39 12.83 17.49
C GLU A 611 8.46 11.92 18.31
N GLY A 612 8.36 12.20 19.61
CA GLY A 612 7.42 11.54 20.51
C GLY A 612 7.47 10.00 20.42
N LYS A 613 6.30 9.38 20.25
CA LYS A 613 6.13 7.92 20.23
C LYS A 613 6.87 7.25 19.06
N ASP A 614 7.14 7.94 17.94
CA ASP A 614 7.87 7.35 16.81
C ASP A 614 9.35 7.10 17.12
N ARG A 615 9.89 7.64 18.21
CA ARG A 615 11.25 7.36 18.69
C ARG A 615 11.33 6.11 19.56
N GLU A 616 10.21 5.63 20.07
CA GLU A 616 10.12 4.40 20.86
C GLU A 616 9.85 3.22 19.93
N ARG A 617 10.33 2.01 20.29
CA ARG A 617 10.18 0.86 19.41
C ARG A 617 10.11 -0.47 20.14
N SER A 618 9.22 -1.35 19.65
CA SER A 618 9.03 -2.72 20.15
C SER A 618 9.56 -3.80 19.20
N PHE A 619 9.87 -3.44 17.95
CA PHE A 619 10.30 -4.36 16.89
C PHE A 619 11.42 -3.78 16.06
N ASP A 620 12.01 -4.59 15.19
CA ASP A 620 12.93 -4.12 14.15
C ASP A 620 12.29 -3.02 13.28
N ALA A 621 13.11 -2.12 12.73
CA ALA A 621 12.65 -1.16 11.73
C ALA A 621 12.59 -1.81 10.36
N MET A 622 11.43 -1.77 9.72
CA MET A 622 11.20 -2.28 8.37
C MET A 622 11.04 -1.13 7.38
N LEU A 623 12.09 -0.88 6.61
CA LEU A 623 12.09 0.03 5.48
C LEU A 623 11.70 -0.73 4.21
N THR A 624 11.25 -0.01 3.18
CA THR A 624 10.88 -0.62 1.89
C THR A 624 12.10 -1.23 1.19
N VAL A 625 13.18 -0.46 1.07
CA VAL A 625 14.44 -0.85 0.44
C VAL A 625 15.63 -0.16 1.13
N PRO A 626 16.86 -0.67 0.99
CA PRO A 626 18.06 0.13 1.22
C PRO A 626 18.08 1.32 0.24
N VAL A 627 18.46 2.51 0.70
CA VAL A 627 18.42 3.76 -0.10
C VAL A 627 19.73 4.55 0.05
N GLN A 628 20.11 5.26 -1.00
CA GLN A 628 21.13 6.30 -0.94
C GLN A 628 20.69 7.55 -1.69
N ASP A 629 20.66 8.69 -1.00
CA ASP A 629 20.44 9.98 -1.61
C ASP A 629 21.75 10.77 -1.59
N SER A 630 22.12 11.36 -2.72
CA SER A 630 23.38 12.08 -2.91
C SER A 630 23.13 13.42 -3.57
N TYR A 631 23.69 14.46 -2.98
CA TYR A 631 23.44 15.84 -3.33
C TYR A 631 24.76 16.58 -3.56
N ILE A 632 24.80 17.40 -4.59
CA ILE A 632 25.86 18.37 -4.84
C ILE A 632 25.19 19.72 -5.07
N VAL A 633 25.49 20.71 -4.24
CA VAL A 633 24.95 22.05 -4.36
C VAL A 633 26.10 23.03 -4.53
N THR A 634 26.05 23.84 -5.58
CA THR A 634 27.01 24.92 -5.84
C THR A 634 26.31 26.25 -5.62
N LEU A 635 26.70 26.98 -4.58
CA LEU A 635 26.25 28.35 -4.34
C LEU A 635 27.25 29.33 -4.97
N HIS A 636 26.80 30.05 -6.00
CA HIS A 636 27.57 31.12 -6.60
C HIS A 636 27.63 32.32 -5.67
N ILE A 637 28.84 32.73 -5.31
CA ILE A 637 29.03 33.83 -4.36
C ILE A 637 28.94 35.17 -5.10
N PRO A 638 28.03 36.10 -4.71
CA PRO A 638 27.91 37.38 -5.39
C PRO A 638 29.20 38.19 -5.32
N ASP A 639 29.45 38.99 -6.36
CA ASP A 639 30.60 39.88 -6.42
C ASP A 639 30.68 40.80 -5.19
N GLY A 640 31.88 40.90 -4.61
CA GLY A 640 32.11 41.69 -3.41
C GLY A 640 31.71 41.00 -2.11
N TYR A 641 31.32 39.72 -2.13
CA TYR A 641 31.06 38.93 -0.91
C TYR A 641 32.11 37.82 -0.71
N SER A 642 32.14 37.28 0.50
CA SER A 642 32.89 36.07 0.87
C SER A 642 32.11 35.26 1.90
N VAL A 643 32.27 33.93 1.85
CA VAL A 643 31.68 33.02 2.83
C VAL A 643 32.47 33.09 4.14
N ALA A 644 31.79 33.19 5.28
CA ALA A 644 32.42 33.10 6.59
C ALA A 644 33.02 31.69 6.81
N PRO A 645 34.29 31.55 7.27
CA PRO A 645 34.90 30.24 7.53
C PRO A 645 34.08 29.35 8.48
N GLU A 646 33.41 29.96 9.46
CA GLU A 646 32.53 29.28 10.41
C GLU A 646 31.31 28.66 9.72
N SER A 647 30.78 29.32 8.66
CA SER A 647 29.68 28.76 7.86
C SER A 647 30.13 27.50 7.12
N ILE A 648 31.32 27.52 6.51
CA ILE A 648 31.88 26.32 5.85
C ILE A 648 32.08 25.19 6.86
N ALA A 649 32.63 25.50 8.04
CA ALA A 649 32.82 24.50 9.09
C ALA A 649 31.49 23.88 9.55
N SER A 650 30.43 24.68 9.68
CA SER A 650 29.11 24.23 10.14
C SER A 650 28.38 23.29 9.17
N LEU A 651 28.75 23.32 7.88
CA LEU A 651 28.19 22.44 6.85
C LEU A 651 28.82 21.03 6.88
N ASN A 652 29.95 20.86 7.56
CA ASN A 652 30.61 19.56 7.64
C ASN A 652 29.95 18.70 8.74
N SER A 653 29.42 17.54 8.34
CA SER A 653 28.80 16.59 9.27
C SER A 653 29.16 15.16 8.90
N ARG A 654 29.36 14.29 9.90
CA ARG A 654 29.73 12.90 9.66
C ARG A 654 29.21 11.98 10.75
N VAL A 655 28.16 11.24 10.42
CA VAL A 655 27.63 10.13 11.21
C VAL A 655 27.70 8.87 10.35
N ILE A 656 28.47 7.87 10.77
CA ILE A 656 28.62 6.60 10.06
C ILE A 656 28.55 5.47 11.09
N ASN A 657 27.60 4.56 10.93
CA ASN A 657 27.38 3.43 11.83
C ASN A 657 26.87 2.19 11.05
N LEU A 658 26.34 1.16 11.73
CA LEU A 658 25.90 -0.07 11.07
C LEU A 658 24.57 0.12 10.33
N ALA A 659 23.67 0.97 10.86
CA ALA A 659 22.39 1.27 10.22
C ALA A 659 22.56 2.07 8.91
N GLY A 660 23.52 3.01 8.87
CA GLY A 660 23.65 3.90 7.73
C GLY A 660 24.77 4.94 7.84
N MET A 661 24.59 6.02 7.09
CA MET A 661 25.36 7.25 7.27
C MET A 661 24.58 8.50 6.88
N PHE A 662 24.95 9.59 7.54
CA PHE A 662 24.78 10.95 7.06
C PHE A 662 26.16 11.60 6.94
N TYR A 663 26.44 12.20 5.79
CA TYR A 663 27.72 12.87 5.53
C TYR A 663 27.46 14.17 4.78
N SER A 664 28.13 15.24 5.17
CA SER A 664 28.25 16.45 4.37
C SER A 664 29.64 17.05 4.46
N ASP A 665 30.12 17.59 3.34
CA ASP A 665 31.40 18.27 3.19
C ASP A 665 31.24 19.52 2.33
N ALA A 666 31.87 20.62 2.73
CA ALA A 666 31.79 21.90 2.05
C ALA A 666 33.18 22.51 1.83
N HIS A 667 33.40 23.05 0.63
CA HIS A 667 34.65 23.74 0.27
C HIS A 667 34.40 24.81 -0.79
N LEU A 668 35.35 25.75 -0.92
CA LEU A 668 35.37 26.69 -2.06
C LEU A 668 36.07 26.03 -3.25
N ASN A 669 35.50 26.14 -4.44
CA ASN A 669 36.13 25.68 -5.67
C ASN A 669 37.13 26.72 -6.22
N GLU A 670 37.73 26.45 -7.39
CA GLU A 670 38.70 27.34 -8.03
C GLU A 670 38.12 28.71 -8.44
N THR A 671 36.80 28.80 -8.69
CA THR A 671 36.11 30.07 -9.01
C THR A 671 35.72 30.87 -7.78
N GLY A 672 35.88 30.30 -6.57
CA GLY A 672 35.48 30.93 -5.31
C GLY A 672 34.02 30.66 -4.92
N ASP A 673 33.33 29.77 -5.63
CA ASP A 673 31.97 29.33 -5.31
C ASP A 673 31.98 28.28 -4.20
N LEU A 674 30.92 28.24 -3.39
CA LEU A 674 30.77 27.27 -2.31
C LEU A 674 30.13 25.98 -2.83
N VAL A 675 30.89 24.89 -2.85
CA VAL A 675 30.44 23.55 -3.22
C VAL A 675 30.18 22.73 -1.96
N ILE A 676 28.98 22.18 -1.86
CA ILE A 676 28.53 21.39 -0.72
C ILE A 676 28.06 20.04 -1.24
N GLN A 677 28.68 18.98 -0.73
CA GLN A 677 28.29 17.61 -1.02
C GLN A 677 27.59 17.03 0.21
N SER A 678 26.50 16.30 0.00
CA SER A 678 25.80 15.60 1.08
C SER A 678 25.34 14.21 0.64
N ARG A 679 25.29 13.28 1.58
CA ARG A 679 24.83 11.91 1.35
C ARG A 679 24.08 11.38 2.56
N VAL A 680 22.87 10.88 2.32
CA VAL A 680 22.12 10.03 3.25
C VAL A 680 22.15 8.60 2.72
N GLN A 681 22.43 7.63 3.57
CA GLN A 681 22.46 6.22 3.18
C GLN A 681 21.87 5.35 4.28
N LEU A 682 20.90 4.52 3.92
CA LEU A 682 20.34 3.47 4.77
C LEU A 682 20.70 2.12 4.16
N LYS A 683 21.52 1.34 4.88
CA LYS A 683 22.23 0.18 4.31
C LYS A 683 21.37 -1.06 4.13
N SER A 684 20.30 -1.17 4.91
CA SER A 684 19.42 -2.32 4.98
C SER A 684 17.98 -1.87 5.01
N ASN A 685 17.11 -2.73 4.48
CA ASN A 685 15.67 -2.62 4.63
C ASN A 685 15.15 -3.12 5.98
N ILE A 686 15.96 -3.86 6.73
CA ILE A 686 15.65 -4.27 8.10
C ILE A 686 16.78 -3.79 9.01
N VAL A 687 16.45 -2.95 9.98
CA VAL A 687 17.38 -2.51 11.03
C VAL A 687 16.94 -3.16 12.35
N PRO A 688 17.76 -4.03 12.96
CA PRO A 688 17.40 -4.67 14.21
C PRO A 688 17.09 -3.67 15.32
N LEU A 689 16.18 -4.02 16.23
CA LEU A 689 15.81 -3.17 17.36
C LEU A 689 17.03 -2.72 18.18
N SER A 690 18.05 -3.57 18.32
CA SER A 690 19.32 -3.26 19.00
C SER A 690 20.14 -2.15 18.33
N HIS A 691 19.87 -1.84 17.06
CA HIS A 691 20.52 -0.78 16.28
C HIS A 691 19.58 0.39 15.97
N TRP A 692 18.45 0.49 16.68
CA TRP A 692 17.49 1.57 16.48
C TRP A 692 18.10 2.95 16.78
N SER A 693 18.89 3.07 17.85
CA SER A 693 19.60 4.31 18.19
C SER A 693 20.60 4.74 17.11
N GLU A 694 21.20 3.79 16.39
CA GLU A 694 22.09 4.09 15.27
C GLU A 694 21.33 4.63 14.06
N LEU A 695 20.14 4.09 13.77
CA LEU A 695 19.27 4.62 12.73
C LEU A 695 18.79 6.04 13.09
N LEU A 696 18.35 6.24 14.34
CA LEU A 696 17.99 7.57 14.85
C LEU A 696 19.13 8.56 14.70
N ALA A 697 20.37 8.18 15.05
CA ALA A 697 21.52 9.08 14.92
C ALA A 697 21.76 9.54 13.47
N VAL A 698 21.51 8.68 12.47
CA VAL A 698 21.60 9.05 11.05
C VAL A 698 20.47 9.99 10.65
N LEU A 699 19.23 9.67 11.04
CA LEU A 699 18.05 10.48 10.72
C LEU A 699 18.09 11.85 11.40
N ASP A 700 18.47 11.91 12.68
CA ASP A 700 18.60 13.14 13.46
C ASP A 700 19.70 14.03 12.87
N ALA A 701 20.85 13.45 12.46
CA ALA A 701 21.91 14.23 11.82
C ALA A 701 21.49 14.82 10.47
N ALA A 702 20.73 14.06 9.67
CA ALA A 702 20.16 14.56 8.43
C ALA A 702 19.08 15.63 8.68
N ALA A 703 18.23 15.46 9.70
CA ALA A 703 17.19 16.42 10.06
C ALA A 703 17.76 17.74 10.57
N LEU A 704 18.80 17.71 11.40
CA LEU A 704 19.53 18.90 11.87
C LEU A 704 20.13 19.69 10.71
N PHE A 705 20.50 19.02 9.63
CA PHE A 705 21.08 19.68 8.46
C PHE A 705 20.08 20.56 7.70
N ASN A 706 18.77 20.27 7.79
CA ASN A 706 17.71 21.00 7.08
C ASN A 706 17.69 22.51 7.40
N ASP A 707 18.18 22.91 8.58
CA ASP A 707 18.15 24.31 9.05
C ASP A 707 19.53 24.99 9.01
N THR A 708 20.52 24.34 8.39
CA THR A 708 21.85 24.93 8.22
C THR A 708 21.81 26.12 7.27
N SER A 709 22.48 27.20 7.67
CA SER A 709 22.55 28.44 6.90
C SER A 709 23.99 28.88 6.67
N VAL A 710 24.20 29.64 5.61
CA VAL A 710 25.50 30.19 5.21
C VAL A 710 25.45 31.70 5.29
N ILE A 711 26.44 32.28 5.96
CA ILE A 711 26.62 33.73 6.04
C ILE A 711 27.60 34.18 4.97
N LEU A 712 27.16 35.11 4.11
CA LEU A 712 28.00 35.80 3.14
C LEU A 712 28.19 37.24 3.60
N SER A 713 29.43 37.60 3.92
CA SER A 713 29.77 38.95 4.36
C SER A 713 30.36 39.76 3.22
N LYS A 714 30.04 41.05 3.19
CA LYS A 714 30.60 41.98 2.22
C LYS A 714 32.08 42.22 2.50
N LYS A 715 32.91 42.14 1.46
CA LYS A 715 34.36 42.36 1.51
C LYS A 715 34.74 43.81 1.84
#